data_AF-A0A8J5TC39-F1
#
_entry.id   AF-A0A8J5TC39-F1
#
_cell.length_a   1.000
_cell.length_b   1.000
_cell.length_c   1.000
_cell.angle_alpha   90.00
_cell.angle_beta   90.00
_cell.angle_gamma   90.00
#
_symmetry.space_group_name_H-M   'P 1'
#
loop_
_entity.id
_entity.type
_entity.pdbx_description
1 polymer ?
#
loop_
_entity_poly.entity_id
_entity_poly.type
_entity_poly.pdbx_seq_one_letter_code
_entity_poly.pdbx_strand_id
1 'polypeptide(L)'
;MEVPPQVIDVAGQLAQAVNTTLDPKVKEESELAVGCGFHLAHRDKEPVVRHLGLQLLEHVIKYKWNDLSVQQKVYIKESTMQLVAEGTLDLLSEHLYVKDKVSRLVVEMMKREWPQQWPGLLEELHLLSKRGPTQTELVLFVFLRIAEDVATLQNLESNQRRRDLYQAMTANMESMFGFFLSLLEENFTQYETKINQQDSQTAHQHCRVMQVVLMTLTVYVEWVSMQYIFSENGKLLQSLCFLLSQDNLKMEAAECLLQIVSRKGKPDERRPLLLLFGEELMSAVFNAADQAVMGTLSEHNYRFLKTLTQVLTALGSQLCALWGKEAGVNEPPNFRVYLDAMLAFTRHPSLHIYNFTNGLWGQLFRHEYVPKSETLQAILPSLITIVSRKVMKHGYPSKNDSESCQYSRLDFDSDEEYSHFFYKVRAETLDIIKSASLLAPETMYAYVEEWLIRHVKKAIDTGSCSEKQLCNLFSPSYLEWDALSQVVESVMSRVMQSNGCKPTAESGLQLLRLCLSYETTDPLILSTLLSCISGLFVFIRLVPTVLPDVLNKIFSALTFSLPGQTKDSRSRAVKNVRRHGCSLMVKIARGYPDILLEAFDFINGVVDSLSHNPLELSQMEKVTLYEALMIINNHFYNFDKQSCFISKVLSHVSVIWIDMKQPFSSPLDFMSFVGLDKAPVEPSENDVNGQNRAQIIYCVNLTLAVIKRSEFPSDTDKAEHGGFVLERTENGLIVCRNPATPHVMPLFHQLFCLLRLFNSLWHTEALASVSPGYAKAHNLPETEKNNILGLATSNVADPCIDSPKVQQPLERMQFFLSMMHDNCYHILGNAGVSLGLQFYQHPHLSDYLIHSSLANLHLIPDYRLRPIIRTFLKPFVQWCPPQCYQAVLLPILNHLCPYMLERLSTRWGHLTSLIESGSYEEENTDTQEMLEDLLIRMLTREYVDLLKVVLIGGPRGGWQDNADGMEAEMEVPMPTVTSAQETLSELGQLVLGCDTICQAIVTTLLKVLWWQDSGACLKSVGVVGQVLRWLVGEGQHLSPEAVRQVMLAVLQGLNTHGQHDANQSALLSLGLATYEMFRPHFPNIREVLLGLPGVSADDVQRFEEKLQSPSQNPNVKNSKVEKIKKDVFKKLVIEIVGRSVGQAFKKEVHMNDLPPMFKNPRPKQPRVDDTDTDIGLCSLFGPDSGDSNGHQVVPTSF
;
A
#
# COMPACT_ATOMS: atom_id res chain seq x y z
N MET A 1 13.04 -13.99 46.47
CA MET A 1 14.09 -15.00 46.62
C MET A 1 15.41 -14.26 46.62
N GLU A 2 16.08 -14.20 47.77
CA GLU A 2 17.42 -13.61 47.84
C GLU A 2 18.39 -14.50 47.06
N VAL A 3 19.07 -13.89 46.09
CA VAL A 3 20.03 -14.58 45.24
C VAL A 3 21.20 -15.03 46.12
N PRO A 4 21.58 -16.32 46.12
CA PRO A 4 22.63 -16.83 46.98
C PRO A 4 23.94 -16.06 46.79
N PRO A 5 24.72 -15.77 47.85
CA PRO A 5 25.99 -15.03 47.76
C PRO A 5 26.98 -15.64 46.75
N GLN A 6 26.94 -16.96 46.58
CA GLN A 6 27.73 -17.69 45.59
C GLN A 6 27.36 -17.35 44.14
N VAL A 7 26.09 -17.03 43.85
CA VAL A 7 25.63 -16.62 42.52
C VAL A 7 26.09 -15.19 42.22
N ILE A 8 26.12 -14.32 43.23
CA ILE A 8 26.64 -12.95 43.11
C ILE A 8 28.16 -12.96 42.89
N ASP A 9 28.87 -13.85 43.57
CA ASP A 9 30.33 -13.99 43.45
C ASP A 9 30.73 -14.61 42.09
N VAL A 10 30.00 -15.62 41.62
CA VAL A 10 30.18 -16.20 40.28
C VAL A 10 29.80 -15.21 39.18
N ALA A 11 28.74 -14.42 39.37
CA ALA A 11 28.38 -13.33 38.45
C ALA A 11 29.43 -12.21 38.44
N GLY A 12 30.03 -11.89 39.59
CA GLY A 12 31.13 -10.94 39.72
C GLY A 12 32.40 -11.41 39.02
N GLN A 13 32.76 -12.69 39.17
CA GLN A 13 33.90 -13.30 38.49
C GLN A 13 33.67 -13.44 36.97
N LEU A 14 32.45 -13.78 36.54
CA LEU A 14 32.04 -13.76 35.13
C LEU A 14 32.09 -12.34 34.56
N ALA A 15 31.60 -11.32 35.28
CA ALA A 15 31.68 -9.93 34.86
C ALA A 15 33.13 -9.43 34.76
N GLN A 16 34.00 -9.86 35.67
CA GLN A 16 35.42 -9.50 35.66
C GLN A 16 36.18 -10.19 34.52
N ALA A 17 35.90 -11.47 34.25
CA ALA A 17 36.44 -12.23 33.12
C ALA A 17 35.94 -11.71 31.75
N VAL A 18 34.66 -11.33 31.69
CA VAL A 18 34.05 -10.67 30.53
C VAL A 18 34.71 -9.32 30.29
N ASN A 19 34.97 -8.51 31.33
CA ASN A 19 35.70 -7.24 31.20
C ASN A 19 37.17 -7.41 30.79
N THR A 20 37.84 -8.51 31.14
CA THR A 20 39.21 -8.78 30.67
C THR A 20 39.26 -9.30 29.23
N THR A 21 38.25 -10.06 28.79
CA THR A 21 38.14 -10.55 27.39
C THR A 21 37.56 -9.48 26.44
N LEU A 22 36.84 -8.50 26.99
CA LEU A 22 36.36 -7.30 26.30
C LEU A 22 37.32 -6.12 26.39
N ASP A 23 38.44 -6.23 27.12
CA ASP A 23 39.50 -5.21 27.11
C ASP A 23 39.92 -5.00 25.65
N PRO A 24 39.76 -3.79 25.08
CA PRO A 24 40.14 -3.52 23.68
C PRO A 24 41.59 -3.94 23.40
N LYS A 25 42.47 -3.93 24.40
CA LYS A 25 43.87 -4.40 24.26
C LYS A 25 44.00 -5.87 23.86
N VAL A 26 43.18 -6.76 24.43
CA VAL A 26 43.22 -8.21 24.10
C VAL A 26 42.71 -8.44 22.67
N LYS A 27 41.73 -7.66 22.22
CA LYS A 27 41.25 -7.71 20.81
C LYS A 27 42.22 -7.09 19.82
N GLU A 28 43.09 -6.18 20.28
CA GLU A 28 44.10 -5.51 19.45
C GLU A 28 45.37 -6.36 19.24
N GLU A 29 45.74 -7.20 20.22
CA GLU A 29 46.88 -8.12 20.13
C GLU A 29 46.50 -9.48 19.52
N SER A 30 46.69 -9.63 18.20
CA SER A 30 46.26 -10.80 17.42
C SER A 30 46.76 -12.16 17.94
N GLU A 31 48.00 -12.24 18.45
CA GLU A 31 48.58 -13.51 18.92
C GLU A 31 47.92 -14.01 20.21
N LEU A 32 47.71 -13.11 21.18
CA LEU A 32 47.02 -13.42 22.42
C LEU A 32 45.54 -13.72 22.17
N ALA A 33 44.86 -12.96 21.31
CA ALA A 33 43.46 -13.20 20.98
C ALA A 33 43.22 -14.58 20.35
N VAL A 34 44.10 -15.04 19.45
CA VAL A 34 43.98 -16.37 18.82
C VAL A 34 44.22 -17.48 19.84
N GLY A 35 45.27 -17.38 20.66
CA GLY A 35 45.57 -18.37 21.70
C GLY A 35 44.46 -18.49 22.75
N CYS A 36 44.00 -17.36 23.29
CA CYS A 36 42.89 -17.30 24.23
C CYS A 36 41.59 -17.80 23.60
N GLY A 37 41.32 -17.42 22.35
CA GLY A 37 40.12 -17.82 21.62
C GLY A 37 39.98 -19.34 21.50
N PHE A 38 41.03 -20.04 21.06
CA PHE A 38 41.02 -21.50 20.96
C PHE A 38 40.98 -22.20 22.34
N HIS A 39 41.65 -21.65 23.36
CA HIS A 39 41.58 -22.20 24.71
C HIS A 39 40.17 -22.14 25.30
N LEU A 40 39.49 -21.01 25.11
CA LEU A 40 38.12 -20.79 25.60
C LEU A 40 37.09 -21.61 24.79
N ALA A 41 37.35 -21.86 23.51
CA ALA A 41 36.48 -22.64 22.62
C ALA A 41 36.52 -24.17 22.88
N HIS A 42 37.40 -24.66 23.74
CA HIS A 42 37.56 -26.09 24.02
C HIS A 42 36.27 -26.74 24.53
N ARG A 43 36.00 -28.00 24.11
CA ARG A 43 34.74 -28.72 24.40
C ARG A 43 34.44 -28.95 25.88
N ASP A 44 35.47 -28.94 26.73
CA ASP A 44 35.35 -29.16 28.18
C ASP A 44 34.91 -27.89 28.95
N LYS A 45 34.76 -26.75 28.27
CA LYS A 45 34.33 -25.48 28.87
C LYS A 45 32.81 -25.31 28.78
N GLU A 46 32.25 -24.47 29.65
CA GLU A 46 30.84 -24.08 29.59
C GLU A 46 30.49 -23.46 28.22
N PRO A 47 29.31 -23.77 27.64
CA PRO A 47 28.89 -23.29 26.33
C PRO A 47 28.99 -21.76 26.12
N VAL A 48 28.69 -20.97 27.16
CA VAL A 48 28.81 -19.49 27.13
C VAL A 48 30.26 -19.05 26.99
N VAL A 49 31.19 -19.73 27.66
CA VAL A 49 32.63 -19.45 27.58
C VAL A 49 33.17 -19.84 26.21
N ARG A 50 32.71 -20.97 25.68
CA ARG A 50 33.04 -21.41 24.31
C ARG A 50 32.59 -20.38 23.28
N HIS A 51 31.35 -19.90 23.40
CA HIS A 51 30.82 -18.85 22.53
C HIS A 51 31.67 -17.57 22.58
N LEU A 52 32.12 -17.13 23.77
CA LEU A 52 33.01 -15.98 23.90
C LEU A 52 34.37 -16.21 23.21
N GLY A 53 34.98 -17.38 23.38
CA GLY A 53 36.22 -17.76 22.69
C GLY A 53 36.07 -17.72 21.17
N LEU A 54 34.99 -18.30 20.65
CA LEU A 54 34.68 -18.29 19.22
C LEU A 54 34.42 -16.87 18.70
N GLN A 55 33.76 -16.02 19.49
CA GLN A 55 33.53 -14.61 19.13
C GLN A 55 34.85 -13.83 19.02
N LEU A 56 35.83 -14.13 19.87
CA LEU A 56 37.16 -13.54 19.80
C LEU A 56 37.90 -13.97 18.53
N LEU A 57 37.86 -15.27 18.19
CA LEU A 57 38.42 -15.79 16.95
C LEU A 57 37.76 -15.16 15.71
N GLU A 58 36.43 -15.04 15.71
CA GLU A 58 35.68 -14.39 14.63
C GLU A 58 36.11 -12.93 14.48
N HIS A 59 36.36 -12.21 15.58
CA HIS A 59 36.85 -10.83 15.54
C HIS A 59 38.23 -10.72 14.86
N VAL A 60 39.16 -11.61 15.20
CA VAL A 60 40.50 -11.63 14.59
C VAL A 60 40.39 -11.91 13.08
N ILE A 61 39.61 -12.92 12.69
CA ILE A 61 39.39 -13.25 11.26
C ILE A 61 38.69 -12.11 10.52
N LYS A 62 37.81 -11.37 11.21
CA LYS A 62 37.11 -10.25 10.59
C LYS A 62 38.01 -9.06 10.35
N TYR A 63 38.70 -8.61 11.39
CA TYR A 63 39.30 -7.27 11.41
C TYR A 63 40.83 -7.25 11.34
N LYS A 64 41.49 -8.35 11.69
CA LYS A 64 42.96 -8.44 11.76
C LYS A 64 43.57 -9.40 10.76
N TRP A 65 42.75 -10.09 9.95
CA TRP A 65 43.23 -11.12 9.02
C TRP A 65 44.31 -10.64 8.04
N ASN A 66 44.22 -9.39 7.58
CA ASN A 66 45.21 -8.85 6.64
C ASN A 66 46.57 -8.61 7.31
N ASP A 67 46.59 -8.36 8.63
CA ASP A 67 47.79 -8.10 9.43
C ASP A 67 48.51 -9.40 9.84
N LEU A 68 47.85 -10.55 9.71
CA LEU A 68 48.39 -11.86 10.09
C LEU A 68 49.43 -12.37 9.08
N SER A 69 50.49 -12.98 9.60
CA SER A 69 51.46 -13.73 8.80
C SER A 69 50.83 -14.97 8.17
N VAL A 70 51.43 -15.47 7.09
CA VAL A 70 50.95 -16.70 6.41
C VAL A 70 50.91 -17.89 7.36
N GLN A 71 51.91 -18.03 8.25
CA GLN A 71 51.96 -19.11 9.24
C GLN A 71 50.79 -19.03 10.25
N GLN A 72 50.48 -17.82 10.73
CA GLN A 72 49.34 -17.61 11.63
C GLN A 72 48.01 -17.93 10.96
N LYS A 73 47.84 -17.56 9.68
CA LYS A 73 46.63 -17.89 8.90
C LYS A 73 46.47 -19.40 8.74
N VAL A 74 47.53 -20.11 8.40
CA VAL A 74 47.52 -21.58 8.28
C VAL A 74 47.18 -22.22 9.62
N TYR A 75 47.80 -21.76 10.72
CA TYR A 75 47.50 -22.25 12.08
C TYR A 75 46.03 -22.06 12.45
N ILE A 76 45.44 -20.88 12.20
CA ILE A 76 44.03 -20.61 12.49
C ILE A 76 43.12 -21.51 11.64
N LYS A 77 43.43 -21.68 10.34
CA LYS A 77 42.67 -22.57 9.45
C LYS A 77 42.69 -24.01 9.96
N GLU A 78 43.87 -24.59 10.16
CA GLU A 78 44.03 -25.98 10.60
C GLU A 78 43.35 -26.21 11.96
N SER A 79 43.56 -25.30 12.91
CA SER A 79 42.94 -25.39 14.25
C SER A 79 41.41 -25.26 14.19
N THR A 80 40.87 -24.39 13.32
CA THR A 80 39.42 -24.26 13.14
C THR A 80 38.83 -25.50 12.44
N MET A 81 39.51 -26.06 11.44
CA MET A 81 39.06 -27.30 10.79
C MET A 81 39.11 -28.48 11.76
N GLN A 82 40.11 -28.53 12.65
CA GLN A 82 40.15 -29.50 13.75
C GLN A 82 39.00 -29.29 14.75
N LEU A 83 38.64 -28.04 15.04
CA LEU A 83 37.51 -27.71 15.89
C LEU A 83 36.17 -28.19 15.29
N VAL A 84 35.99 -28.06 13.96
CA VAL A 84 34.83 -28.64 13.26
C VAL A 84 34.85 -30.16 13.35
N ALA A 85 36.02 -30.78 13.21
CA ALA A 85 36.16 -32.23 13.21
C ALA A 85 35.86 -32.87 14.57
N GLU A 86 36.41 -32.34 15.66
CA GLU A 86 36.45 -33.01 16.98
C GLU A 86 36.20 -32.08 18.18
N GLY A 87 36.03 -30.77 17.94
CA GLY A 87 35.91 -29.74 18.99
C GLY A 87 34.49 -29.40 19.44
N THR A 88 33.48 -30.10 18.91
CA THR A 88 32.06 -29.96 19.29
C THR A 88 31.54 -31.23 19.97
N LEU A 89 30.52 -31.08 20.80
CA LEU A 89 29.75 -32.16 21.40
C LEU A 89 28.86 -32.83 20.33
N ASP A 90 28.23 -33.94 20.69
CA ASP A 90 27.35 -34.69 19.78
C ASP A 90 26.17 -33.85 19.25
N LEU A 91 25.64 -34.23 18.09
CA LEU A 91 24.61 -33.50 17.35
C LEU A 91 23.43 -33.04 18.22
N LEU A 92 22.93 -33.90 19.11
CA LEU A 92 21.73 -33.59 19.89
C LEU A 92 22.04 -32.88 21.23
N SER A 93 23.30 -32.86 21.68
CA SER A 93 23.71 -32.26 22.96
C SER A 93 24.38 -30.90 22.78
N GLU A 94 25.01 -30.64 21.64
CA GLU A 94 25.66 -29.37 21.37
C GLU A 94 24.66 -28.22 21.14
N HIS A 95 24.92 -27.07 21.75
CA HIS A 95 24.05 -25.90 21.62
C HIS A 95 24.14 -25.27 20.22
N LEU A 96 22.98 -24.88 19.67
CA LEU A 96 22.88 -24.27 18.33
C LEU A 96 23.78 -23.05 18.14
N TYR A 97 23.87 -22.16 19.13
CA TYR A 97 24.69 -20.95 19.04
C TYR A 97 26.20 -21.24 19.00
N VAL A 98 26.64 -22.38 19.56
CA VAL A 98 28.04 -22.82 19.44
C VAL A 98 28.29 -23.34 18.03
N LYS A 99 27.42 -24.20 17.51
CA LYS A 99 27.48 -24.72 16.13
C LYS A 99 27.50 -23.58 15.09
N ASP A 100 26.63 -22.59 15.28
CA ASP A 100 26.55 -21.41 14.43
C ASP A 100 27.87 -20.62 14.45
N LYS A 101 28.46 -20.39 15.64
CA LYS A 101 29.74 -19.68 15.76
C LYS A 101 30.91 -20.44 15.15
N VAL A 102 31.02 -21.74 15.38
CA VAL A 102 32.06 -22.59 14.76
C VAL A 102 31.97 -22.50 13.23
N SER A 103 30.76 -22.63 12.69
CA SER A 103 30.51 -22.55 11.25
C SER A 103 30.85 -21.15 10.70
N ARG A 104 30.52 -20.08 11.43
CA ARG A 104 30.88 -18.70 11.05
C ARG A 104 32.39 -18.48 10.93
N LEU A 105 33.22 -19.11 11.77
CA LEU A 105 34.68 -18.98 11.63
C LEU A 105 35.14 -19.45 10.24
N VAL A 106 34.65 -20.62 9.80
CA VAL A 106 34.95 -21.17 8.48
C VAL A 106 34.42 -20.26 7.37
N VAL A 107 33.18 -19.76 7.49
CA VAL A 107 32.57 -18.84 6.51
C VAL A 107 33.36 -17.54 6.40
N GLU A 108 33.77 -16.96 7.53
CA GLU A 108 34.59 -15.75 7.51
C GLU A 108 35.93 -16.01 6.83
N MET A 109 36.64 -17.11 7.11
CA MET A 109 37.88 -17.45 6.40
C MET A 109 37.66 -17.74 4.91
N MET A 110 36.58 -18.45 4.57
CA MET A 110 36.16 -18.72 3.19
C MET A 110 35.97 -17.42 2.41
N LYS A 111 35.29 -16.44 3.01
CA LYS A 111 35.13 -15.10 2.42
C LYS A 111 36.48 -14.43 2.14
N ARG A 112 37.52 -14.61 2.96
CA ARG A 112 38.85 -14.00 2.74
C ARG A 112 39.68 -14.73 1.70
N GLU A 113 39.66 -16.07 1.69
CA GLU A 113 40.70 -16.84 0.97
C GLU A 113 40.19 -17.80 -0.12
N TRP A 114 38.93 -18.23 -0.07
CA TRP A 114 38.38 -19.14 -1.09
C TRP A 114 37.81 -18.36 -2.29
N PRO A 115 38.08 -18.72 -3.55
CA PRO A 115 38.72 -19.96 -4.00
C PRO A 115 40.24 -19.90 -4.22
N GLN A 116 40.84 -18.72 -4.41
CA GLN A 116 42.22 -18.59 -4.91
C GLN A 116 43.29 -19.19 -3.99
N GLN A 117 43.17 -18.92 -2.69
CA GLN A 117 44.17 -19.27 -1.68
C GLN A 117 43.78 -20.51 -0.87
N TRP A 118 42.59 -21.06 -1.12
CA TRP A 118 42.11 -22.29 -0.48
C TRP A 118 41.33 -23.18 -1.46
N PRO A 119 41.95 -23.64 -2.57
CA PRO A 119 41.23 -24.38 -3.62
C PRO A 119 40.64 -25.71 -3.14
N GLY A 120 41.30 -26.39 -2.19
CA GLY A 120 40.85 -27.68 -1.63
C GLY A 120 39.71 -27.61 -0.62
N LEU A 121 39.21 -26.42 -0.27
CA LEU A 121 38.21 -26.24 0.80
C LEU A 121 36.96 -27.13 0.62
N LEU A 122 36.42 -27.23 -0.59
CA LEU A 122 35.20 -28.03 -0.83
C LEU A 122 35.43 -29.53 -0.61
N GLU A 123 36.61 -30.03 -0.99
CA GLU A 123 37.00 -31.43 -0.75
C GLU A 123 37.20 -31.68 0.75
N GLU A 124 37.82 -30.74 1.47
CA GLU A 124 37.97 -30.82 2.92
C GLU A 124 36.62 -30.84 3.65
N LEU A 125 35.67 -29.98 3.25
CA LEU A 125 34.31 -29.95 3.80
C LEU A 125 33.55 -31.26 3.50
N HIS A 126 33.74 -31.83 2.31
CA HIS A 126 33.17 -33.13 1.95
C HIS A 126 33.75 -34.29 2.76
N LEU A 127 35.05 -34.25 3.06
CA LEU A 127 35.68 -35.26 3.92
C LEU A 127 35.21 -35.12 5.38
N LEU A 128 34.99 -33.89 5.86
CA LEU A 128 34.47 -33.63 7.19
C LEU A 128 33.04 -34.14 7.36
N SER A 129 32.15 -33.94 6.38
CA SER A 129 30.77 -34.43 6.48
C SER A 129 30.71 -35.95 6.66
N LYS A 130 31.63 -36.70 6.04
CA LYS A 130 31.72 -38.17 6.18
C LYS A 130 32.15 -38.66 7.57
N ARG A 131 32.61 -37.78 8.48
CA ARG A 131 33.01 -38.19 9.84
C ARG A 131 31.82 -38.48 10.75
N GLY A 132 30.66 -37.87 10.51
CA GLY A 132 29.48 -38.05 11.36
C GLY A 132 28.39 -37.00 11.13
N PRO A 133 27.22 -37.19 11.76
CA PRO A 133 26.07 -36.30 11.57
C PRO A 133 26.32 -34.89 12.13
N THR A 134 27.06 -34.75 13.23
CA THR A 134 27.43 -33.44 13.80
C THR A 134 28.26 -32.63 12.80
N GLN A 135 29.29 -33.25 12.22
CA GLN A 135 30.17 -32.60 11.25
C GLN A 135 29.40 -32.28 9.96
N THR A 136 28.48 -33.14 9.54
CA THR A 136 27.59 -32.87 8.41
C THR A 136 26.72 -31.62 8.65
N GLU A 137 26.11 -31.47 9.83
CA GLU A 137 25.32 -30.27 10.17
C GLU A 137 26.19 -28.99 10.15
N LEU A 138 27.39 -29.04 10.72
CA LEU A 138 28.32 -27.90 10.71
C LEU A 138 28.73 -27.51 9.28
N VAL A 139 29.05 -28.49 8.43
CA VAL A 139 29.38 -28.25 7.02
C VAL A 139 28.19 -27.62 6.27
N LEU A 140 26.97 -28.10 6.52
CA LEU A 140 25.77 -27.51 5.93
C LEU A 140 25.53 -26.08 6.41
N PHE A 141 25.79 -25.76 7.68
CA PHE A 141 25.76 -24.37 8.16
C PHE A 141 26.81 -23.49 7.48
N VAL A 142 27.99 -24.00 7.16
CA VAL A 142 28.98 -23.26 6.36
C VAL A 142 28.39 -22.93 4.98
N PHE A 143 27.83 -23.92 4.28
CA PHE A 143 27.21 -23.73 2.97
C PHE A 143 26.00 -22.80 3.00
N LEU A 144 25.14 -22.91 4.01
CA LEU A 144 23.98 -22.05 4.23
C LEU A 144 24.41 -20.59 4.39
N ARG A 145 25.31 -20.32 5.34
CA ARG A 145 25.73 -18.95 5.68
C ARG A 145 26.50 -18.27 4.55
N ILE A 146 27.35 -18.99 3.82
CA ILE A 146 28.07 -18.36 2.70
C ILE A 146 27.11 -17.97 1.57
N ALA A 147 26.07 -18.77 1.31
CA ALA A 147 25.04 -18.42 0.32
C ALA A 147 24.20 -17.23 0.77
N GLU A 148 23.78 -17.19 2.04
CA GLU A 148 23.09 -16.03 2.62
C GLU A 148 23.93 -14.76 2.46
N ASP A 149 25.21 -14.78 2.85
CA ASP A 149 26.08 -13.61 2.82
C ASP A 149 26.40 -13.12 1.39
N VAL A 150 26.59 -14.04 0.44
CA VAL A 150 27.07 -13.71 -0.91
C VAL A 150 25.93 -13.45 -1.90
N ALA A 151 24.87 -14.27 -1.86
CA ALA A 151 23.83 -14.26 -2.88
C ALA A 151 22.54 -13.56 -2.42
N THR A 152 21.99 -13.94 -1.26
CA THR A 152 20.69 -13.45 -0.79
C THR A 152 20.80 -12.08 -0.12
N LEU A 153 21.55 -11.97 0.97
CA LEU A 153 21.69 -10.74 1.77
C LEU A 153 22.73 -9.77 1.21
N GLN A 154 23.69 -10.27 0.42
CA GLN A 154 24.74 -9.46 -0.20
C GLN A 154 25.57 -8.65 0.82
N ASN A 155 25.85 -9.25 1.98
CA ASN A 155 26.49 -8.64 3.16
C ASN A 155 27.99 -8.34 3.00
N LEU A 156 28.60 -8.64 1.86
CA LEU A 156 30.03 -8.41 1.64
C LEU A 156 30.30 -6.97 1.19
N GLU A 157 31.21 -6.31 1.90
CA GLU A 157 31.62 -4.93 1.61
C GLU A 157 32.40 -4.83 0.28
N SER A 158 33.33 -5.76 0.00
CA SER A 158 33.99 -5.83 -1.31
C SER A 158 33.06 -6.46 -2.36
N ASN A 159 32.54 -5.62 -3.25
CA ASN A 159 31.77 -6.04 -4.42
C ASN A 159 32.58 -6.94 -5.36
N GLN A 160 33.89 -6.71 -5.49
CA GLN A 160 34.75 -7.55 -6.32
C GLN A 160 34.85 -8.94 -5.71
N ARG A 161 35.20 -9.02 -4.43
CA ARG A 161 35.29 -10.29 -3.70
C ARG A 161 33.99 -11.07 -3.72
N ARG A 162 32.86 -10.38 -3.52
CA ARG A 162 31.52 -10.98 -3.63
C ARG A 162 31.28 -11.59 -5.01
N ARG A 163 31.64 -10.89 -6.09
CA ARG A 163 31.51 -11.41 -7.46
C ARG A 163 32.38 -12.65 -7.67
N ASP A 164 33.61 -12.65 -7.16
CA ASP A 164 34.51 -13.80 -7.27
C ASP A 164 33.95 -15.02 -6.53
N LEU A 165 33.43 -14.84 -5.31
CA LEU A 165 32.76 -15.89 -4.53
C LEU A 165 31.51 -16.40 -5.24
N TYR A 166 30.66 -15.51 -5.74
CA TYR A 166 29.46 -15.87 -6.48
C TYR A 166 29.78 -16.70 -7.74
N GLN A 167 30.80 -16.28 -8.50
CA GLN A 167 31.28 -17.03 -9.67
C GLN A 167 31.87 -18.38 -9.28
N ALA A 168 32.66 -18.45 -8.20
CA ALA A 168 33.23 -19.69 -7.70
C ALA A 168 32.14 -20.67 -7.25
N MET A 169 31.11 -20.20 -6.55
CA MET A 169 29.96 -21.02 -6.17
C MET A 169 29.23 -21.51 -7.41
N THR A 170 28.95 -20.63 -8.37
CA THR A 170 28.29 -20.99 -9.64
C THR A 170 29.09 -22.03 -10.43
N ALA A 171 30.42 -21.91 -10.45
CA ALA A 171 31.31 -22.85 -11.14
C ALA A 171 31.36 -24.24 -10.49
N ASN A 172 31.17 -24.31 -9.17
CA ASN A 172 31.14 -25.57 -8.40
C ASN A 172 29.71 -26.04 -8.09
N MET A 173 28.69 -25.42 -8.69
CA MET A 173 27.30 -25.62 -8.30
C MET A 173 26.82 -27.05 -8.55
N GLU A 174 27.23 -27.69 -9.64
CA GLU A 174 26.88 -29.09 -9.94
C GLU A 174 27.35 -30.02 -8.81
N SER A 175 28.56 -29.83 -8.31
CA SER A 175 29.13 -30.61 -7.20
C SER A 175 28.43 -30.30 -5.87
N MET A 176 28.23 -29.02 -5.53
CA MET A 176 27.55 -28.61 -4.30
C MET A 176 26.10 -29.10 -4.25
N PHE A 177 25.35 -28.91 -5.33
CA PHE A 177 23.95 -29.28 -5.43
C PHE A 177 23.79 -30.81 -5.44
N GLY A 178 24.66 -31.52 -6.17
CA GLY A 178 24.73 -32.99 -6.14
C GLY A 178 25.01 -33.53 -4.73
N PHE A 179 25.93 -32.89 -3.99
CA PHE A 179 26.23 -33.24 -2.60
C PHE A 179 25.01 -33.05 -1.66
N PHE A 180 24.24 -31.97 -1.82
CA PHE A 180 23.04 -31.77 -1.00
C PHE A 180 21.98 -32.85 -1.28
N LEU A 181 21.76 -33.18 -2.55
CA LEU A 181 20.80 -34.22 -2.94
C LEU A 181 21.23 -35.61 -2.46
N SER A 182 22.52 -35.96 -2.59
CA SER A 182 23.03 -37.24 -2.11
C SER A 182 22.89 -37.36 -0.60
N LEU A 183 23.19 -36.30 0.16
CA LEU A 183 23.00 -36.29 1.61
C LEU A 183 21.54 -36.48 2.00
N LEU A 184 20.59 -35.86 1.28
CA LEU A 184 19.17 -36.02 1.55
C LEU A 184 18.74 -37.49 1.37
N GLU A 185 19.14 -38.11 0.25
CA GLU A 185 18.80 -39.51 -0.07
C GLU A 185 19.45 -40.52 0.89
N GLU A 186 20.74 -40.35 1.18
CA GLU A 186 21.50 -41.22 2.08
C GLU A 186 20.93 -41.17 3.50
N ASN A 187 20.66 -39.96 4.02
CA ASN A 187 20.13 -39.80 5.38
C ASN A 187 18.67 -40.26 5.48
N PHE A 188 17.86 -40.12 4.42
CA PHE A 188 16.50 -40.65 4.40
C PHE A 188 16.50 -42.18 4.49
N THR A 189 17.35 -42.84 3.69
CA THR A 189 17.48 -44.31 3.70
C THR A 189 17.92 -44.82 5.08
N GLN A 190 18.87 -44.13 5.72
CA GLN A 190 19.31 -44.47 7.07
C GLN A 190 18.23 -44.19 8.12
N TYR A 191 17.49 -43.09 8.00
CA TYR A 191 16.39 -42.75 8.88
C TYR A 191 15.32 -43.85 8.88
N GLU A 192 14.85 -44.29 7.70
CA GLU A 192 13.86 -45.38 7.61
C GLU A 192 14.39 -46.69 8.19
N THR A 193 15.64 -47.03 7.87
CA THR A 193 16.29 -48.24 8.39
C THR A 193 16.36 -48.22 9.92
N LYS A 194 16.68 -47.06 10.52
CA LYS A 194 16.82 -46.90 11.97
C LYS A 194 15.48 -46.86 12.71
N ILE A 195 14.46 -46.26 12.11
CA ILE A 195 13.09 -46.35 12.62
C ILE A 195 12.62 -47.80 12.66
N ASN A 196 12.84 -48.57 11.58
CA ASN A 196 12.48 -49.98 11.53
C ASN A 196 13.26 -50.83 12.57
N GLN A 197 14.47 -50.39 12.95
CA GLN A 197 15.29 -51.00 13.99
C GLN A 197 14.94 -50.51 15.42
N GLN A 198 13.93 -49.64 15.59
CA GLN A 198 13.57 -49.00 16.87
C GLN A 198 14.69 -48.17 17.52
N ASP A 199 15.68 -47.72 16.74
CA ASP A 199 16.75 -46.84 17.19
C ASP A 199 16.32 -45.37 17.04
N SER A 200 15.52 -44.89 17.99
CA SER A 200 14.94 -43.53 17.96
C SER A 200 16.00 -42.43 18.02
N GLN A 201 17.15 -42.67 18.67
CA GLN A 201 18.17 -41.64 18.85
C GLN A 201 18.95 -41.40 17.56
N THR A 202 19.40 -42.46 16.88
CA THR A 202 20.09 -42.32 15.59
C THR A 202 19.13 -41.93 14.47
N ALA A 203 17.87 -42.36 14.52
CA ALA A 203 16.84 -41.85 13.61
C ALA A 203 16.67 -40.32 13.76
N HIS A 204 16.60 -39.78 14.98
CA HIS A 204 16.54 -38.33 15.21
C HIS A 204 17.77 -37.59 14.65
N GLN A 205 18.96 -38.19 14.72
CA GLN A 205 20.16 -37.59 14.16
C GLN A 205 20.08 -37.45 12.63
N HIS A 206 19.68 -38.51 11.92
CA HIS A 206 19.49 -38.46 10.48
C HIS A 206 18.35 -37.50 10.07
N CYS A 207 17.26 -37.47 10.84
CA CYS A 207 16.17 -36.52 10.64
C CYS A 207 16.66 -35.07 10.75
N ARG A 208 17.46 -34.77 11.77
CA ARG A 208 18.03 -33.43 11.97
C ARG A 208 18.96 -33.02 10.83
N VAL A 209 19.79 -33.93 10.32
CA VAL A 209 20.64 -33.65 9.17
C VAL A 209 19.78 -33.32 7.94
N MET A 210 18.72 -34.09 7.66
CA MET A 210 17.80 -33.81 6.55
C MET A 210 17.12 -32.44 6.66
N GLN A 211 16.68 -32.04 7.86
CA GLN A 211 16.12 -30.70 8.10
C GLN A 211 17.12 -29.61 7.68
N VAL A 212 18.39 -29.75 8.10
CA VAL A 212 19.43 -28.77 7.78
C VAL A 212 19.78 -28.79 6.30
N VAL A 213 19.78 -29.95 5.63
CA VAL A 213 19.93 -30.05 4.16
C VAL A 213 18.82 -29.27 3.45
N LEU A 214 17.57 -29.44 3.86
CA LEU A 214 16.43 -28.72 3.30
C LEU A 214 16.51 -27.21 3.56
N MET A 215 16.89 -26.80 4.78
CA MET A 215 17.14 -25.38 5.09
C MET A 215 18.23 -24.77 4.20
N THR A 216 19.33 -25.50 3.97
CA THR A 216 20.39 -25.07 3.05
C THR A 216 19.86 -24.99 1.62
N LEU A 217 19.16 -26.01 1.14
CA LEU A 217 18.57 -26.01 -0.21
C LEU A 217 17.62 -24.82 -0.40
N THR A 218 16.77 -24.49 0.58
CA THR A 218 15.85 -23.34 0.54
C THR A 218 16.55 -22.03 0.19
N VAL A 219 17.76 -21.80 0.71
CA VAL A 219 18.55 -20.59 0.36
C VAL A 219 19.19 -20.70 -1.03
N TYR A 220 19.67 -21.87 -1.44
CA TYR A 220 20.29 -22.04 -2.76
C TYR A 220 19.27 -21.92 -3.89
N VAL A 221 18.09 -22.56 -3.76
CA VAL A 221 17.08 -22.59 -4.83
C VAL A 221 16.60 -21.20 -5.24
N GLU A 222 16.70 -20.20 -4.36
CA GLU A 222 16.32 -18.80 -4.61
C GLU A 222 17.11 -18.19 -5.80
N TRP A 223 18.39 -18.50 -5.94
CA TRP A 223 19.30 -17.77 -6.84
C TRP A 223 20.07 -18.65 -7.84
N VAL A 224 20.17 -19.97 -7.61
CA VAL A 224 20.87 -20.89 -8.53
C VAL A 224 20.22 -20.91 -9.92
N SER A 225 20.91 -21.46 -10.93
CA SER A 225 20.26 -21.66 -12.24
C SER A 225 19.13 -22.69 -12.14
N MET A 226 17.99 -22.41 -12.79
CA MET A 226 16.84 -23.32 -12.84
C MET A 226 17.21 -24.71 -13.35
N GLN A 227 18.25 -24.83 -14.19
CA GLN A 227 18.73 -26.11 -14.71
C GLN A 227 19.11 -27.12 -13.61
N TYR A 228 19.58 -26.66 -12.45
CA TYR A 228 19.94 -27.53 -11.34
C TYR A 228 18.72 -27.98 -10.54
N ILE A 229 17.68 -27.15 -10.47
CA ILE A 229 16.41 -27.49 -9.80
C ILE A 229 15.65 -28.56 -10.59
N PHE A 230 15.71 -28.47 -11.92
CA PHE A 230 15.03 -29.39 -12.84
C PHE A 230 15.94 -30.48 -13.43
N SER A 231 17.14 -30.66 -12.89
CA SER A 231 18.02 -31.76 -13.31
C SER A 231 17.35 -33.12 -13.03
N GLU A 232 17.77 -34.15 -13.76
CA GLU A 232 17.26 -35.51 -13.61
C GLU A 232 15.72 -35.59 -13.64
N ASN A 233 15.09 -34.85 -14.57
CA ASN A 233 13.63 -34.73 -14.70
C ASN A 233 12.91 -34.20 -13.44
N GLY A 234 13.56 -33.30 -12.70
CA GLY A 234 12.98 -32.65 -11.52
C GLY A 234 12.98 -33.52 -10.27
N LYS A 235 13.98 -34.38 -10.10
CA LYS A 235 14.13 -35.27 -8.94
C LYS A 235 13.99 -34.54 -7.59
N LEU A 236 14.56 -33.34 -7.46
CA LEU A 236 14.39 -32.52 -6.24
C LEU A 236 12.90 -32.23 -5.95
N LEU A 237 12.11 -31.86 -6.96
CA LEU A 237 10.68 -31.59 -6.78
C LEU A 237 9.93 -32.85 -6.35
N GLN A 238 10.29 -34.01 -6.92
CA GLN A 238 9.73 -35.30 -6.55
C GLN A 238 10.03 -35.62 -5.08
N SER A 239 11.29 -35.49 -4.66
CA SER A 239 11.71 -35.69 -3.27
C SER A 239 10.98 -34.74 -2.32
N LEU A 240 10.90 -33.45 -2.66
CA LEU A 240 10.21 -32.47 -1.81
C LEU A 240 8.71 -32.78 -1.66
N CYS A 241 8.02 -33.13 -2.74
CA CYS A 241 6.60 -33.48 -2.69
C CYS A 241 6.36 -34.75 -1.88
N PHE A 242 7.24 -35.74 -1.98
CA PHE A 242 7.21 -36.94 -1.15
C PHE A 242 7.40 -36.62 0.34
N LEU A 243 8.36 -35.75 0.68
CA LEU A 243 8.65 -35.34 2.05
C LEU A 243 7.52 -34.53 2.71
N LEU A 244 6.57 -33.98 1.96
CA LEU A 244 5.38 -33.34 2.53
C LEU A 244 4.52 -34.30 3.37
N SER A 245 4.61 -35.61 3.13
CA SER A 245 3.89 -36.63 3.91
C SER A 245 4.63 -37.04 5.19
N GLN A 246 5.83 -36.50 5.44
CA GLN A 246 6.67 -36.85 6.58
C GLN A 246 6.57 -35.77 7.66
N ASP A 247 5.95 -36.08 8.81
CA ASP A 247 5.63 -35.07 9.83
C ASP A 247 6.83 -34.25 10.33
N ASN A 248 8.01 -34.84 10.43
CA ASN A 248 9.23 -34.17 10.92
C ASN A 248 9.98 -33.33 9.87
N LEU A 249 9.58 -33.41 8.58
CA LEU A 249 10.29 -32.79 7.44
C LEU A 249 9.38 -31.96 6.52
N LYS A 250 8.05 -32.11 6.66
CA LYS A 250 7.07 -31.48 5.78
C LYS A 250 7.18 -29.96 5.76
N MET A 251 7.54 -29.33 6.88
CA MET A 251 7.66 -27.87 6.98
C MET A 251 8.83 -27.36 6.13
N GLU A 252 10.02 -27.92 6.32
CA GLU A 252 11.23 -27.54 5.59
C GLU A 252 11.09 -27.86 4.09
N ALA A 253 10.44 -28.97 3.74
CA ALA A 253 10.14 -29.31 2.36
C ALA A 253 9.18 -28.30 1.71
N ALA A 254 8.13 -27.88 2.43
CA ALA A 254 7.18 -26.88 1.95
C ALA A 254 7.82 -25.48 1.80
N GLU A 255 8.70 -25.07 2.74
CA GLU A 255 9.45 -23.81 2.63
C GLU A 255 10.38 -23.82 1.41
N CYS A 256 11.08 -24.94 1.16
CA CYS A 256 11.92 -25.08 -0.02
C CYS A 256 11.09 -25.04 -1.31
N LEU A 257 9.96 -25.76 -1.37
CA LEU A 257 9.04 -25.70 -2.52
C LEU A 257 8.53 -24.29 -2.75
N LEU A 258 8.16 -23.56 -1.68
CA LEU A 258 7.67 -22.19 -1.75
C LEU A 258 8.68 -21.27 -2.43
N GLN A 259 9.96 -21.37 -2.07
CA GLN A 259 11.01 -20.58 -2.72
C GLN A 259 11.14 -20.92 -4.20
N ILE A 260 11.05 -22.20 -4.57
CA ILE A 260 11.13 -22.63 -5.98
C ILE A 260 9.96 -22.05 -6.81
N VAL A 261 8.72 -22.21 -6.33
CA VAL A 261 7.54 -21.73 -7.08
C VAL A 261 7.38 -20.20 -7.05
N SER A 262 7.98 -19.53 -6.07
CA SER A 262 7.97 -18.06 -5.96
C SER A 262 9.00 -17.37 -6.87
N ARG A 263 9.82 -18.14 -7.58
CA ARG A 263 10.88 -17.58 -8.43
C ARG A 263 10.36 -16.69 -9.54
N LYS A 264 11.00 -15.54 -9.66
CA LYS A 264 10.82 -14.58 -10.75
C LYS A 264 11.93 -14.79 -11.77
N GLY A 265 11.63 -14.55 -13.05
CA GLY A 265 12.59 -14.78 -14.12
C GLY A 265 11.93 -14.78 -15.50
N LYS A 266 12.69 -15.17 -16.52
CA LYS A 266 12.14 -15.30 -17.87
C LYS A 266 11.08 -16.41 -17.89
N PRO A 267 10.02 -16.29 -18.70
CA PRO A 267 9.01 -17.33 -18.83
C PRO A 267 9.57 -18.71 -19.20
N ASP A 268 10.49 -18.79 -20.17
CA ASP A 268 11.13 -20.05 -20.60
C ASP A 268 11.76 -20.84 -19.46
N GLU A 269 12.47 -20.14 -18.55
CA GLU A 269 13.16 -20.74 -17.40
C GLU A 269 12.18 -21.24 -16.32
N ARG A 270 10.95 -20.71 -16.31
CA ARG A 270 9.90 -21.05 -15.35
C ARG A 270 8.95 -22.12 -15.87
N ARG A 271 8.90 -22.35 -17.19
CA ARG A 271 8.09 -23.40 -17.82
C ARG A 271 8.21 -24.77 -17.14
N PRO A 272 9.40 -25.24 -16.71
CA PRO A 272 9.52 -26.55 -16.07
C PRO A 272 8.80 -26.66 -14.70
N LEU A 273 8.41 -25.55 -14.06
CA LEU A 273 7.58 -25.58 -12.84
C LEU A 273 6.23 -26.28 -13.07
N LEU A 274 5.76 -26.32 -14.32
CA LEU A 274 4.52 -27.00 -14.68
C LEU A 274 4.58 -28.51 -14.47
N LEU A 275 5.77 -29.10 -14.27
CA LEU A 275 5.94 -30.49 -13.85
C LEU A 275 5.20 -30.80 -12.54
N LEU A 276 5.03 -29.81 -11.65
CA LEU A 276 4.27 -29.99 -10.40
C LEU A 276 2.79 -30.31 -10.63
N PHE A 277 2.23 -30.02 -11.80
CA PHE A 277 0.89 -30.45 -12.19
C PHE A 277 0.85 -31.90 -12.72
N GLY A 278 1.95 -32.64 -12.68
CA GLY A 278 1.96 -34.08 -12.92
C GLY A 278 1.13 -34.84 -11.88
N GLU A 279 0.61 -36.01 -12.27
CA GLU A 279 -0.35 -36.77 -11.46
C GLU A 279 0.22 -37.16 -10.09
N GLU A 280 1.42 -37.74 -10.06
CA GLU A 280 2.08 -38.19 -8.83
C GLU A 280 2.37 -37.02 -7.87
N LEU A 281 2.91 -35.91 -8.40
CA LEU A 281 3.33 -34.76 -7.59
C LEU A 281 2.13 -33.98 -7.04
N MET A 282 1.14 -33.70 -7.89
CA MET A 282 -0.06 -33.00 -7.45
C MET A 282 -0.86 -33.83 -6.44
N SER A 283 -0.91 -35.16 -6.62
CA SER A 283 -1.55 -36.07 -5.67
C SER A 283 -0.83 -36.08 -4.32
N ALA A 284 0.50 -36.08 -4.30
CA ALA A 284 1.28 -36.01 -3.06
C ALA A 284 1.02 -34.69 -2.30
N VAL A 285 1.02 -33.55 -3.02
CA VAL A 285 0.70 -32.24 -2.45
C VAL A 285 -0.74 -32.19 -1.91
N PHE A 286 -1.70 -32.74 -2.65
CA PHE A 286 -3.10 -32.83 -2.24
C PHE A 286 -3.28 -33.69 -0.98
N ASN A 287 -2.67 -34.87 -0.94
CA ASN A 287 -2.74 -35.76 0.22
C ASN A 287 -2.14 -35.12 1.48
N ALA A 288 -1.02 -34.41 1.33
CA ALA A 288 -0.42 -33.66 2.44
C ALA A 288 -1.33 -32.52 2.93
N ALA A 289 -2.01 -31.83 2.01
CA ALA A 289 -2.99 -30.82 2.36
C ALA A 289 -4.18 -31.41 3.11
N ASP A 290 -4.75 -32.51 2.61
CA ASP A 290 -5.89 -33.20 3.23
C ASP A 290 -5.56 -33.70 4.64
N GLN A 291 -4.41 -34.36 4.81
CA GLN A 291 -3.92 -34.80 6.12
C GLN A 291 -3.72 -33.65 7.10
N ALA A 292 -3.16 -32.53 6.63
CA ALA A 292 -2.94 -31.37 7.48
C ALA A 292 -4.26 -30.68 7.89
N VAL A 293 -5.25 -30.62 6.99
CA VAL A 293 -6.59 -30.09 7.30
C VAL A 293 -7.32 -30.98 8.30
N MET A 294 -7.17 -32.30 8.20
CA MET A 294 -7.79 -33.27 9.10
C MET A 294 -7.05 -33.42 10.44
N GLY A 295 -5.82 -32.91 10.54
CA GLY A 295 -5.00 -32.94 11.74
C GLY A 295 -5.50 -32.02 12.86
N THR A 296 -5.04 -32.27 14.09
CA THR A 296 -5.38 -31.41 15.24
C THR A 296 -4.81 -30.01 15.07
N LEU A 297 -5.56 -29.00 15.53
CA LEU A 297 -5.09 -27.62 15.58
C LEU A 297 -3.88 -27.51 16.52
N SER A 298 -2.70 -27.34 15.92
CA SER A 298 -1.45 -26.99 16.60
C SER A 298 -0.79 -25.86 15.82
N GLU A 299 0.03 -25.05 16.49
CA GLU A 299 0.76 -23.95 15.85
C GLU A 299 1.65 -24.47 14.70
N HIS A 300 2.29 -25.63 14.88
CA HIS A 300 3.12 -26.26 13.87
C HIS A 300 2.31 -26.70 12.64
N ASN A 301 1.20 -27.41 12.83
CA ASN A 301 0.35 -27.86 11.72
C ASN A 301 -0.29 -26.66 11.00
N TYR A 302 -0.70 -25.62 11.73
CA TYR A 302 -1.29 -24.42 11.16
C TYR A 302 -0.27 -23.62 10.33
N ARG A 303 0.99 -23.52 10.81
CA ARG A 303 2.08 -22.90 10.05
C ARG A 303 2.35 -23.68 8.76
N PHE A 304 2.38 -25.00 8.81
CA PHE A 304 2.52 -25.84 7.62
C PHE A 304 1.37 -25.61 6.62
N LEU A 305 0.11 -25.56 7.08
CA LEU A 305 -1.05 -25.26 6.23
C LEU A 305 -0.93 -23.90 5.53
N LYS A 306 -0.50 -22.85 6.25
CA LYS A 306 -0.26 -21.52 5.66
C LYS A 306 0.79 -21.60 4.55
N THR A 307 1.92 -22.24 4.82
CA THR A 307 3.01 -22.38 3.84
C THR A 307 2.59 -23.20 2.62
N LEU A 308 1.88 -24.31 2.82
CA LEU A 308 1.39 -25.14 1.71
C LEU A 308 0.36 -24.40 0.85
N THR A 309 -0.52 -23.60 1.48
CA THR A 309 -1.45 -22.71 0.75
C THR A 309 -0.67 -21.70 -0.10
N GLN A 310 0.41 -21.13 0.43
CA GLN A 310 1.27 -20.20 -0.32
C GLN A 310 2.00 -20.90 -1.49
N VAL A 311 2.43 -22.15 -1.32
CA VAL A 311 3.02 -22.94 -2.42
C VAL A 311 2.02 -23.08 -3.57
N LEU A 312 0.78 -23.47 -3.27
CA LEU A 312 -0.25 -23.65 -4.29
C LEU A 312 -0.69 -22.34 -4.93
N THR A 313 -0.77 -21.24 -4.17
CA THR A 313 -1.13 -19.93 -4.73
C THR A 313 -0.02 -19.37 -5.61
N ALA A 314 1.24 -19.49 -5.19
CA ALA A 314 2.40 -19.11 -6.00
C ALA A 314 2.49 -19.96 -7.29
N LEU A 315 2.25 -21.28 -7.20
CA LEU A 315 2.19 -22.14 -8.38
C LEU A 315 1.07 -21.72 -9.35
N GLY A 316 -0.10 -21.35 -8.84
CA GLY A 316 -1.19 -20.81 -9.66
C GLY A 316 -0.83 -19.48 -10.33
N SER A 317 -0.14 -18.59 -9.62
CA SER A 317 0.39 -17.35 -10.21
C SER A 317 1.42 -17.62 -11.30
N GLN A 318 2.26 -18.65 -11.17
CA GLN A 318 3.17 -19.08 -12.23
C GLN A 318 2.40 -19.59 -13.45
N LEU A 319 1.35 -20.39 -13.24
CA LEU A 319 0.48 -20.84 -14.34
C LEU A 319 -0.14 -19.65 -15.09
N CYS A 320 -0.68 -18.65 -14.40
CA CYS A 320 -1.19 -17.40 -15.01
C CYS A 320 -0.11 -16.56 -15.73
N ALA A 321 1.15 -16.70 -15.33
CA ALA A 321 2.25 -16.01 -15.99
C ALA A 321 2.68 -16.71 -17.29
N LEU A 322 2.33 -17.98 -17.49
CA LEU A 322 2.79 -18.82 -18.60
C LEU A 322 1.68 -19.21 -19.58
N TRP A 323 0.46 -19.49 -19.10
CA TRP A 323 -0.66 -19.98 -19.92
C TRP A 323 -1.01 -19.02 -21.05
N GLY A 324 -0.85 -19.48 -22.30
CA GLY A 324 -1.17 -18.73 -23.51
C GLY A 324 -0.18 -17.62 -23.86
N LYS A 325 0.78 -17.31 -22.96
CA LYS A 325 1.89 -16.39 -23.22
C LYS A 325 3.10 -17.12 -23.79
N GLU A 326 3.32 -18.36 -23.33
CA GLU A 326 4.39 -19.23 -23.81
C GLU A 326 3.86 -20.29 -24.79
N ALA A 327 4.61 -20.52 -25.87
CA ALA A 327 4.19 -21.41 -26.94
C ALA A 327 3.99 -22.86 -26.45
N GLY A 328 2.79 -23.41 -26.62
CA GLY A 328 2.46 -24.77 -26.19
C GLY A 328 2.20 -24.94 -24.69
N VAL A 329 2.01 -23.86 -23.94
CA VAL A 329 1.49 -23.91 -22.56
C VAL A 329 -0.01 -23.64 -22.56
N ASN A 330 -0.78 -24.69 -22.27
CA ASN A 330 -2.24 -24.66 -22.17
C ASN A 330 -2.67 -25.17 -20.79
N GLU A 331 -3.93 -25.59 -20.67
CA GLU A 331 -4.45 -26.22 -19.46
C GLU A 331 -3.59 -27.42 -19.03
N PRO A 332 -3.14 -27.50 -17.76
CA PRO A 332 -2.31 -28.59 -17.29
C PRO A 332 -3.11 -29.89 -17.06
N PRO A 333 -2.49 -31.08 -17.18
CA PRO A 333 -3.18 -32.37 -17.20
C PRO A 333 -3.94 -32.74 -15.92
N ASN A 334 -3.59 -32.16 -14.75
CA ASN A 334 -4.30 -32.37 -13.48
C ASN A 334 -4.85 -31.06 -12.89
N PHE A 335 -5.28 -30.13 -13.77
CA PHE A 335 -5.82 -28.86 -13.32
C PHE A 335 -7.02 -29.03 -12.38
N ARG A 336 -7.84 -30.07 -12.59
CA ARG A 336 -8.99 -30.37 -11.73
C ARG A 336 -8.58 -30.65 -10.27
N VAL A 337 -7.59 -31.52 -10.06
CA VAL A 337 -7.10 -31.88 -8.71
C VAL A 337 -6.55 -30.65 -8.01
N TYR A 338 -5.78 -29.82 -8.73
CA TYR A 338 -5.29 -28.55 -8.21
C TYR A 338 -6.43 -27.62 -7.78
N LEU A 339 -7.46 -27.46 -8.61
CA LEU A 339 -8.61 -26.61 -8.31
C LEU A 339 -9.42 -27.15 -7.12
N ASP A 340 -9.58 -28.46 -6.99
CA ASP A 340 -10.25 -29.08 -5.84
C ASP A 340 -9.43 -28.85 -4.55
N ALA A 341 -8.10 -28.89 -4.61
CA ALA A 341 -7.21 -28.49 -3.52
C ALA A 341 -7.42 -27.02 -3.11
N MET A 342 -7.42 -26.12 -4.11
CA MET A 342 -7.66 -24.69 -3.90
C MET A 342 -9.02 -24.45 -3.26
N LEU A 343 -10.07 -25.15 -3.70
CA LEU A 343 -11.40 -25.08 -3.10
C LEU A 343 -11.42 -25.53 -1.64
N ALA A 344 -10.66 -26.57 -1.29
CA ALA A 344 -10.53 -27.02 0.10
C ALA A 344 -9.92 -25.93 0.99
N PHE A 345 -8.83 -25.30 0.56
CA PHE A 345 -8.22 -24.17 1.27
C PHE A 345 -9.14 -22.95 1.34
N THR A 346 -9.89 -22.65 0.27
CA THR A 346 -10.89 -21.57 0.29
C THR A 346 -12.03 -21.84 1.27
N ARG A 347 -12.40 -23.12 1.51
CA ARG A 347 -13.42 -23.50 2.50
C ARG A 347 -12.91 -23.42 3.94
N HIS A 348 -11.60 -23.55 4.15
CA HIS A 348 -10.98 -23.65 5.47
C HIS A 348 -11.40 -22.52 6.44
N PRO A 349 -11.60 -22.78 7.75
CA PRO A 349 -12.09 -21.77 8.70
C PRO A 349 -11.18 -20.55 8.92
N SER A 350 -9.85 -20.71 8.79
CA SER A 350 -8.90 -19.59 8.92
C SER A 350 -9.13 -18.50 7.87
N LEU A 351 -9.25 -17.25 8.33
CA LEU A 351 -9.38 -16.08 7.49
C LEU A 351 -8.09 -15.78 6.70
N HIS A 352 -6.91 -16.04 7.29
CA HIS A 352 -5.62 -15.89 6.62
C HIS A 352 -5.44 -16.87 5.46
N ILE A 353 -5.78 -18.15 5.67
CA ILE A 353 -5.70 -19.17 4.61
C ILE A 353 -6.65 -18.79 3.46
N TYR A 354 -7.88 -18.39 3.79
CA TYR A 354 -8.82 -17.90 2.79
C TYR A 354 -8.24 -16.70 2.00
N ASN A 355 -7.68 -15.71 2.69
CA ASN A 355 -7.08 -14.53 2.05
C ASN A 355 -6.00 -14.88 1.01
N PHE A 356 -5.13 -15.86 1.31
CA PHE A 356 -4.14 -16.32 0.32
C PHE A 356 -4.80 -16.89 -0.94
N THR A 357 -5.85 -17.70 -0.79
CA THR A 357 -6.57 -18.26 -1.95
C THR A 357 -7.37 -17.20 -2.71
N ASN A 358 -7.94 -16.23 -1.99
CA ASN A 358 -8.73 -15.12 -2.52
C ASN A 358 -7.90 -14.33 -3.55
N GLY A 359 -6.67 -13.95 -3.20
CA GLY A 359 -5.76 -13.25 -4.12
C GLY A 359 -5.52 -14.00 -5.44
N LEU A 360 -5.40 -15.33 -5.40
CA LEU A 360 -5.20 -16.15 -6.60
C LEU A 360 -6.48 -16.25 -7.46
N TRP A 361 -7.65 -16.48 -6.86
CA TRP A 361 -8.92 -16.55 -7.62
C TRP A 361 -9.15 -15.27 -8.44
N GLY A 362 -8.86 -14.10 -7.85
CA GLY A 362 -8.91 -12.83 -8.56
C GLY A 362 -7.92 -12.73 -9.74
N GLN A 363 -6.75 -13.36 -9.65
CA GLN A 363 -5.81 -13.45 -10.78
C GLN A 363 -6.32 -14.40 -11.87
N LEU A 364 -6.84 -15.58 -11.50
CA LEU A 364 -7.37 -16.58 -12.43
C LEU A 364 -8.54 -16.02 -13.25
N PHE A 365 -9.47 -15.30 -12.60
CA PHE A 365 -10.65 -14.73 -13.27
C PHE A 365 -10.34 -13.56 -14.20
N ARG A 366 -9.30 -12.78 -13.90
CA ARG A 366 -8.87 -11.65 -14.76
C ARG A 366 -7.94 -12.08 -15.89
N HIS A 367 -7.52 -13.33 -15.93
CA HIS A 367 -6.64 -13.84 -16.96
C HIS A 367 -7.38 -14.04 -18.29
N GLU A 368 -6.67 -13.97 -19.43
CA GLU A 368 -7.29 -14.02 -20.76
C GLU A 368 -7.80 -15.41 -21.17
N TYR A 369 -7.04 -16.46 -20.81
CA TYR A 369 -7.30 -17.85 -21.24
C TYR A 369 -7.94 -18.73 -20.17
N VAL A 370 -7.40 -18.74 -18.94
CA VAL A 370 -7.91 -19.52 -17.79
C VAL A 370 -9.43 -19.51 -17.65
N PRO A 371 -10.16 -18.37 -17.76
CA PRO A 371 -11.61 -18.39 -17.60
C PRO A 371 -12.40 -19.15 -18.67
N LYS A 372 -11.76 -19.44 -19.81
CA LYS A 372 -12.32 -20.25 -20.91
C LYS A 372 -12.13 -21.75 -20.69
N SER A 373 -11.41 -22.16 -19.64
CA SER A 373 -11.22 -23.57 -19.27
C SER A 373 -12.54 -24.19 -18.82
N GLU A 374 -12.92 -25.32 -19.43
CA GLU A 374 -14.09 -26.09 -19.03
C GLU A 374 -13.97 -26.62 -17.59
N THR A 375 -12.75 -27.00 -17.18
CA THR A 375 -12.45 -27.48 -15.83
C THR A 375 -12.71 -26.40 -14.76
N LEU A 376 -12.32 -25.15 -15.03
CA LEU A 376 -12.64 -24.03 -14.14
C LEU A 376 -14.14 -23.75 -14.12
N GLN A 377 -14.79 -23.78 -15.28
CA GLN A 377 -16.24 -23.54 -15.36
C GLN A 377 -17.04 -24.58 -14.57
N ALA A 378 -16.58 -25.84 -14.55
CA ALA A 378 -17.20 -26.91 -13.79
C ALA A 378 -17.13 -26.72 -12.25
N ILE A 379 -16.12 -26.01 -11.72
CA ILE A 379 -16.00 -25.75 -10.27
C ILE A 379 -16.70 -24.47 -9.82
N LEU A 380 -17.00 -23.53 -10.73
CA LEU A 380 -17.53 -22.20 -10.40
C LEU A 380 -18.74 -22.26 -9.45
N PRO A 381 -19.78 -23.11 -9.65
CA PRO A 381 -20.92 -23.17 -8.74
C PRO A 381 -20.54 -23.47 -7.27
N SER A 382 -19.56 -24.36 -7.08
CA SER A 382 -19.06 -24.71 -5.76
C SER A 382 -18.27 -23.55 -5.14
N LEU A 383 -17.41 -22.91 -5.93
CA LEU A 383 -16.64 -21.75 -5.49
C LEU A 383 -17.55 -20.59 -5.07
N ILE A 384 -18.56 -20.27 -5.88
CA ILE A 384 -19.53 -19.20 -5.61
C ILE A 384 -20.20 -19.42 -4.26
N THR A 385 -20.68 -20.64 -4.00
CA THR A 385 -21.32 -20.98 -2.73
C THR A 385 -20.39 -20.78 -1.53
N ILE A 386 -19.11 -21.12 -1.66
CA ILE A 386 -18.11 -20.96 -0.60
C ILE A 386 -17.80 -19.48 -0.37
N VAL A 387 -17.44 -18.76 -1.44
CA VAL A 387 -17.00 -17.35 -1.39
C VAL A 387 -18.12 -16.45 -0.89
N SER A 388 -19.37 -16.67 -1.33
CA SER A 388 -20.52 -15.91 -0.83
C SER A 388 -20.75 -16.07 0.67
N ARG A 389 -20.42 -17.23 1.26
CA ARG A 389 -20.52 -17.44 2.71
C ARG A 389 -19.38 -16.77 3.48
N LYS A 390 -18.21 -16.58 2.87
CA LYS A 390 -17.06 -15.90 3.49
C LYS A 390 -17.26 -14.39 3.71
N VAL A 391 -18.29 -13.81 3.10
CA VAL A 391 -18.71 -12.41 3.33
C VAL A 391 -19.32 -12.21 4.72
N MET A 392 -19.78 -13.27 5.39
CA MET A 392 -20.38 -13.20 6.73
C MET A 392 -19.30 -12.99 7.82
N LYS A 393 -19.52 -12.01 8.69
CA LYS A 393 -18.57 -11.63 9.75
C LYS A 393 -18.76 -12.43 11.04
N HIS A 394 -18.07 -13.55 11.18
CA HIS A 394 -18.06 -14.40 12.39
C HIS A 394 -16.65 -14.93 12.68
N GLY A 395 -16.41 -15.50 13.87
CA GLY A 395 -15.10 -16.05 14.20
C GLY A 395 -14.17 -15.07 14.93
N TYR A 396 -14.74 -14.17 15.75
CA TYR A 396 -13.97 -13.24 16.57
C TYR A 396 -13.05 -13.96 17.57
N PRO A 397 -11.83 -13.46 17.83
CA PRO A 397 -10.94 -14.01 18.86
C PRO A 397 -11.60 -14.16 20.24
N SER A 398 -12.41 -13.17 20.64
CA SER A 398 -13.10 -13.16 21.95
C SER A 398 -14.27 -14.16 22.07
N LYS A 399 -14.75 -14.73 20.95
CA LYS A 399 -15.96 -15.57 20.90
C LYS A 399 -15.65 -17.04 20.68
N ASN A 400 -16.71 -17.86 20.68
CA ASN A 400 -16.71 -19.29 20.36
C ASN A 400 -17.92 -19.65 19.47
N ASP A 401 -18.31 -18.74 18.58
CA ASP A 401 -19.50 -18.91 17.71
C ASP A 401 -19.22 -19.68 16.42
N SER A 402 -17.95 -19.86 16.07
CA SER A 402 -17.49 -20.58 14.87
C SER A 402 -16.14 -21.26 15.10
N GLU A 403 -15.85 -22.31 14.33
CA GLU A 403 -14.53 -22.95 14.28
C GLU A 403 -13.41 -21.94 13.92
N SER A 404 -13.75 -20.88 13.18
CA SER A 404 -12.84 -19.79 12.83
C SER A 404 -12.26 -19.08 14.06
N CYS A 405 -12.97 -19.03 15.20
CA CYS A 405 -12.50 -18.36 16.43
C CYS A 405 -11.14 -18.88 16.89
N GLN A 406 -10.87 -20.19 16.77
CA GLN A 406 -9.63 -20.78 17.26
C GLN A 406 -8.42 -20.31 16.43
N TYR A 407 -8.59 -20.18 15.11
CA TYR A 407 -7.55 -19.65 14.23
C TYR A 407 -7.37 -18.14 14.43
N SER A 408 -8.46 -17.40 14.63
CA SER A 408 -8.39 -15.97 14.89
C SER A 408 -7.58 -15.64 16.15
N ARG A 409 -7.65 -16.46 17.21
CA ARG A 409 -6.81 -16.29 18.42
C ARG A 409 -5.32 -16.55 18.19
N LEU A 410 -4.96 -17.30 17.15
CA LEU A 410 -3.56 -17.53 16.78
C LEU A 410 -3.03 -16.42 15.85
N ASP A 411 -3.94 -15.70 15.18
CA ASP A 411 -3.61 -14.73 14.13
C ASP A 411 -3.73 -13.27 14.56
N PHE A 412 -4.55 -12.97 15.56
CA PHE A 412 -4.90 -11.61 15.96
C PHE A 412 -4.88 -11.47 17.48
N ASP A 413 -4.41 -10.32 17.95
CA ASP A 413 -4.34 -10.00 19.38
C ASP A 413 -5.69 -9.52 19.91
N SER A 414 -6.56 -8.96 19.05
CA SER A 414 -7.85 -8.38 19.44
C SER A 414 -8.96 -8.53 18.38
N ASP A 415 -10.20 -8.34 18.82
CA ASP A 415 -11.39 -8.33 17.94
C ASP A 415 -11.38 -7.15 16.95
N GLU A 416 -10.70 -6.07 17.32
CA GLU A 416 -10.51 -4.88 16.51
C GLU A 416 -9.56 -5.14 15.34
N GLU A 417 -8.41 -5.77 15.60
CA GLU A 417 -7.45 -6.17 14.57
C GLU A 417 -8.09 -7.16 13.59
N TYR A 418 -8.77 -8.18 14.13
CA TYR A 418 -9.58 -9.11 13.34
C TYR A 418 -10.61 -8.37 12.47
N SER A 419 -11.34 -7.40 13.03
CA SER A 419 -12.36 -6.65 12.28
C SER A 419 -11.76 -5.85 11.13
N HIS A 420 -10.62 -5.21 11.35
CA HIS A 420 -9.92 -4.45 10.32
C HIS A 420 -9.47 -5.36 9.17
N PHE A 421 -8.82 -6.48 9.51
CA PHE A 421 -8.39 -7.47 8.53
C PHE A 421 -9.58 -8.10 7.78
N PHE A 422 -10.67 -8.42 8.49
CA PHE A 422 -11.88 -8.96 7.89
C PHE A 422 -12.49 -8.01 6.86
N TYR A 423 -12.59 -6.71 7.14
CA TYR A 423 -13.17 -5.77 6.17
C TYR A 423 -12.32 -5.64 4.90
N LYS A 424 -10.99 -5.67 5.02
CA LYS A 424 -10.10 -5.77 3.88
C LYS A 424 -10.39 -7.03 3.05
N VAL A 425 -10.40 -8.19 3.69
CA VAL A 425 -10.65 -9.49 3.01
C VAL A 425 -12.05 -9.53 2.39
N ARG A 426 -13.06 -8.94 3.04
CA ARG A 426 -14.43 -8.83 2.52
C ARG A 426 -14.48 -7.96 1.26
N ALA A 427 -13.81 -6.81 1.25
CA ALA A 427 -13.74 -5.95 0.06
C ALA A 427 -13.13 -6.70 -1.14
N GLU A 428 -11.98 -7.37 -0.94
CA GLU A 428 -11.34 -8.19 -1.97
C GLU A 428 -12.26 -9.35 -2.43
N THR A 429 -12.97 -9.98 -1.49
CA THR A 429 -13.95 -11.05 -1.79
C THR A 429 -15.09 -10.57 -2.69
N LEU A 430 -15.64 -9.39 -2.41
CA LEU A 430 -16.70 -8.80 -3.24
C LEU A 430 -16.22 -8.49 -4.66
N ASP A 431 -14.96 -8.13 -4.85
CA ASP A 431 -14.37 -7.95 -6.18
C ASP A 431 -14.22 -9.26 -6.97
N ILE A 432 -13.97 -10.37 -6.28
CA ILE A 432 -14.00 -11.70 -6.89
C ILE A 432 -15.42 -12.08 -7.30
N ILE A 433 -16.41 -11.80 -6.46
CA ILE A 433 -17.84 -12.01 -6.79
C ILE A 433 -18.23 -11.19 -8.02
N LYS A 434 -17.81 -9.93 -8.12
CA LYS A 434 -18.01 -9.08 -9.31
C LYS A 434 -17.37 -9.69 -10.55
N SER A 435 -16.16 -10.22 -10.43
CA SER A 435 -15.44 -10.89 -11.53
C SER A 435 -16.12 -12.19 -11.96
N ALA A 436 -16.54 -13.02 -11.01
CA ALA A 436 -17.30 -14.24 -11.26
C ALA A 436 -18.65 -13.95 -11.94
N SER A 437 -19.28 -12.83 -11.60
CA SER A 437 -20.55 -12.36 -12.20
C SER A 437 -20.42 -11.97 -13.67
N LEU A 438 -19.23 -11.54 -14.11
CA LEU A 438 -18.95 -11.34 -15.53
C LEU A 438 -18.69 -12.67 -16.25
N LEU A 439 -18.17 -13.66 -15.53
CA LEU A 439 -17.74 -14.95 -16.07
C LEU A 439 -18.89 -15.94 -16.24
N ALA A 440 -19.74 -16.07 -15.22
CA ALA A 440 -20.88 -16.98 -15.18
C ALA A 440 -22.13 -16.23 -14.69
N PRO A 441 -22.65 -15.27 -15.49
CA PRO A 441 -23.75 -14.40 -15.08
C PRO A 441 -25.02 -15.16 -14.71
N GLU A 442 -25.37 -16.21 -15.46
CA GLU A 442 -26.55 -17.05 -15.20
C GLU A 442 -26.44 -17.77 -13.85
N THR A 443 -25.31 -18.43 -13.60
CA THR A 443 -25.06 -19.16 -12.34
C THR A 443 -25.07 -18.24 -11.14
N MET A 444 -24.42 -17.07 -11.25
CA MET A 444 -24.39 -16.07 -10.17
C MET A 444 -25.77 -15.49 -9.89
N TYR A 445 -26.53 -15.15 -10.93
CA TYR A 445 -27.89 -14.65 -10.78
C TYR A 445 -28.80 -15.69 -10.13
N ALA A 446 -28.80 -16.94 -10.61
CA ALA A 446 -29.60 -18.02 -10.06
C ALA A 446 -29.26 -18.29 -8.58
N TYR A 447 -27.98 -18.25 -8.22
CA TYR A 447 -27.56 -18.40 -6.82
C TYR A 447 -28.11 -17.28 -5.92
N VAL A 448 -28.01 -16.02 -6.37
CA VAL A 448 -28.54 -14.87 -5.63
C VAL A 448 -30.07 -14.90 -5.55
N GLU A 449 -30.75 -15.25 -6.64
CA GLU A 449 -32.19 -15.43 -6.70
C GLU A 449 -32.65 -16.47 -5.66
N GLU A 450 -32.03 -17.65 -5.66
CA GLU A 450 -32.38 -18.71 -4.71
C GLU A 450 -32.07 -18.30 -3.27
N TRP A 451 -30.91 -17.69 -3.00
CA TRP A 451 -30.54 -17.25 -1.66
C TRP A 451 -31.51 -16.19 -1.14
N LEU A 452 -31.84 -15.19 -1.95
CA LEU A 452 -32.79 -14.13 -1.58
C LEU A 452 -34.20 -14.68 -1.32
N ILE A 453 -34.72 -15.53 -2.22
CA ILE A 453 -36.05 -16.14 -2.05
C ILE A 453 -36.10 -16.99 -0.77
N ARG A 454 -35.07 -17.80 -0.52
CA ARG A 454 -35.00 -18.65 0.67
C ARG A 454 -34.92 -17.81 1.94
N HIS A 455 -34.15 -16.73 1.91
CA HIS A 455 -33.88 -15.93 3.10
C HIS A 455 -35.06 -15.03 3.49
N VAL A 456 -35.78 -14.46 2.51
CA VAL A 456 -37.04 -13.71 2.76
C VAL A 456 -38.12 -14.59 3.40
N LYS A 457 -38.10 -15.90 3.14
CA LYS A 457 -39.05 -16.87 3.74
C LYS A 457 -38.60 -17.41 5.11
N LYS A 458 -37.36 -17.17 5.51
CA LYS A 458 -36.78 -17.67 6.76
C LYS A 458 -37.24 -16.77 7.92
N ALA A 459 -37.62 -17.37 9.05
CA ALA A 459 -37.96 -16.62 10.25
C ALA A 459 -36.71 -15.90 10.83
N ILE A 460 -36.92 -14.73 11.42
CA ILE A 460 -35.84 -13.95 12.04
C ILE A 460 -35.39 -14.66 13.32
N ASP A 461 -34.14 -15.14 13.30
CA ASP A 461 -33.38 -15.63 14.44
C ASP A 461 -32.51 -14.51 15.04
N THR A 462 -32.89 -14.04 16.23
CA THR A 462 -32.19 -13.02 17.00
C THR A 462 -31.04 -13.56 17.85
N GLY A 463 -30.87 -14.89 17.94
CA GLY A 463 -29.93 -15.56 18.84
C GLY A 463 -30.39 -15.59 20.31
N SER A 464 -29.50 -16.03 21.22
CA SER A 464 -29.78 -16.23 22.64
C SER A 464 -29.92 -14.95 23.48
N CYS A 465 -29.76 -13.77 22.87
CA CYS A 465 -29.83 -12.47 23.51
C CYS A 465 -30.85 -11.57 22.80
N SER A 466 -32.10 -11.55 23.26
CA SER A 466 -32.78 -10.29 23.59
C SER A 466 -34.13 -10.54 24.28
N GLU A 467 -34.36 -9.86 25.41
CA GLU A 467 -35.68 -9.72 26.05
C GLU A 467 -36.67 -8.90 25.17
N LYS A 468 -36.20 -8.34 24.04
CA LYS A 468 -36.90 -7.37 23.19
C LYS A 468 -37.20 -7.85 21.74
N GLN A 469 -36.84 -9.09 21.36
CA GLN A 469 -37.06 -9.65 20.01
C GLN A 469 -36.43 -8.85 18.83
N LEU A 470 -35.41 -8.01 19.07
CA LEU A 470 -34.66 -7.30 18.02
C LEU A 470 -33.27 -7.91 17.81
N CYS A 471 -32.78 -7.84 16.58
CA CYS A 471 -31.43 -8.23 16.16
C CYS A 471 -30.36 -7.24 16.62
N ASN A 472 -29.15 -7.74 16.85
CA ASN A 472 -27.93 -6.95 17.04
C ASN A 472 -26.89 -7.29 15.95
N LEU A 473 -25.71 -6.66 15.99
CA LEU A 473 -24.64 -6.86 15.00
C LEU A 473 -24.09 -8.29 14.93
N PHE A 474 -24.41 -9.14 15.91
CA PHE A 474 -23.97 -10.51 16.03
C PHE A 474 -25.11 -11.53 15.90
N SER A 475 -26.36 -11.08 15.72
CA SER A 475 -27.48 -11.99 15.50
C SER A 475 -27.29 -12.76 14.18
N PRO A 476 -27.51 -14.08 14.15
CA PRO A 476 -27.31 -14.89 12.93
C PRO A 476 -28.07 -14.35 11.72
N SER A 477 -29.31 -13.90 11.91
CA SER A 477 -30.11 -13.33 10.82
C SER A 477 -29.49 -12.04 10.27
N TYR A 478 -28.99 -11.15 11.13
CA TYR A 478 -28.37 -9.92 10.66
C TYR A 478 -27.11 -10.20 9.85
N LEU A 479 -26.26 -11.13 10.29
CA LEU A 479 -25.03 -11.50 9.58
C LEU A 479 -25.33 -12.10 8.20
N GLU A 480 -26.37 -12.94 8.09
CA GLU A 480 -26.82 -13.49 6.81
C GLU A 480 -27.38 -12.40 5.87
N TRP A 481 -28.22 -11.49 6.40
CA TRP A 481 -28.79 -10.38 5.63
C TRP A 481 -27.74 -9.36 5.18
N ASP A 482 -26.77 -9.01 6.03
CA ASP A 482 -25.66 -8.11 5.69
C ASP A 482 -24.86 -8.68 4.52
N ALA A 483 -24.43 -9.95 4.62
CA ALA A 483 -23.70 -10.62 3.57
C ALA A 483 -24.52 -10.74 2.27
N LEU A 484 -25.77 -11.18 2.35
CA LEU A 484 -26.66 -11.31 1.20
C LEU A 484 -26.80 -9.97 0.46
N SER A 485 -27.00 -8.86 1.19
CA SER A 485 -27.21 -7.54 0.58
C SER A 485 -25.99 -7.07 -0.22
N GLN A 486 -24.77 -7.28 0.29
CA GLN A 486 -23.53 -6.92 -0.39
C GLN A 486 -23.25 -7.82 -1.61
N VAL A 487 -23.61 -9.11 -1.52
CA VAL A 487 -23.50 -10.06 -2.63
C VAL A 487 -24.51 -9.71 -3.73
N VAL A 488 -25.77 -9.43 -3.39
CA VAL A 488 -26.81 -8.99 -4.34
C VAL A 488 -26.33 -7.76 -5.10
N GLU A 489 -25.86 -6.73 -4.40
CA GLU A 489 -25.36 -5.51 -5.04
C GLU A 489 -24.16 -5.77 -5.96
N SER A 490 -23.18 -6.56 -5.49
CA SER A 490 -21.99 -6.91 -6.27
C SER A 490 -22.34 -7.67 -7.54
N VAL A 491 -23.24 -8.65 -7.46
CA VAL A 491 -23.70 -9.44 -8.61
C VAL A 491 -24.48 -8.59 -9.58
N MET A 492 -25.52 -7.88 -9.13
CA MET A 492 -26.39 -7.09 -10.02
C MET A 492 -25.64 -5.95 -10.71
N SER A 493 -24.61 -5.37 -10.05
CA SER A 493 -23.78 -4.32 -10.65
C SER A 493 -23.02 -4.78 -11.91
N ARG A 494 -22.73 -6.08 -12.05
CA ARG A 494 -21.92 -6.64 -13.15
C ARG A 494 -22.70 -7.54 -14.10
N VAL A 495 -23.68 -8.31 -13.62
CA VAL A 495 -24.46 -9.23 -14.46
C VAL A 495 -25.10 -8.51 -15.66
N MET A 496 -25.63 -7.31 -15.45
CA MET A 496 -26.26 -6.50 -16.52
C MET A 496 -25.25 -5.98 -17.57
N GLN A 497 -23.97 -5.89 -17.19
CA GLN A 497 -22.85 -5.47 -18.04
C GLN A 497 -22.22 -6.64 -18.80
N SER A 498 -22.53 -7.88 -18.42
CA SER A 498 -21.94 -9.07 -19.03
C SER A 498 -22.40 -9.30 -20.48
N ASN A 499 -21.59 -10.01 -21.26
CA ASN A 499 -21.88 -10.42 -22.64
C ASN A 499 -22.73 -11.71 -22.71
N GLY A 500 -22.93 -12.40 -21.58
CA GLY A 500 -23.71 -13.63 -21.50
C GLY A 500 -25.23 -13.38 -21.44
N CYS A 501 -25.99 -14.43 -21.16
CA CYS A 501 -27.44 -14.29 -20.97
C CYS A 501 -27.72 -13.36 -19.78
N LYS A 502 -28.63 -12.41 -20.02
CA LYS A 502 -29.04 -11.43 -19.01
C LYS A 502 -30.30 -11.93 -18.32
N PRO A 503 -30.47 -11.64 -17.02
CA PRO A 503 -31.70 -11.98 -16.32
C PRO A 503 -32.88 -11.30 -17.00
N THR A 504 -33.99 -12.03 -17.09
CA THR A 504 -35.21 -11.50 -17.69
C THR A 504 -35.78 -10.37 -16.83
N ALA A 505 -36.47 -9.42 -17.46
CA ALA A 505 -37.16 -8.36 -16.73
C ALA A 505 -38.20 -8.95 -15.76
N GLU A 506 -38.83 -10.06 -16.12
CA GLU A 506 -39.84 -10.74 -15.30
C GLU A 506 -39.24 -11.34 -14.02
N SER A 507 -38.16 -12.11 -14.11
CA SER A 507 -37.50 -12.71 -12.93
C SER A 507 -36.97 -11.63 -11.99
N GLY A 508 -36.32 -10.59 -12.53
CA GLY A 508 -35.85 -9.45 -11.74
C GLY A 508 -36.98 -8.71 -11.03
N LEU A 509 -38.12 -8.53 -11.70
CA LEU A 509 -39.31 -7.90 -11.12
C LEU A 509 -39.95 -8.76 -10.03
N GLN A 510 -39.98 -10.08 -10.18
CA GLN A 510 -40.47 -11.00 -9.14
C GLN A 510 -39.65 -10.88 -7.86
N LEU A 511 -38.32 -10.85 -7.97
CA LEU A 511 -37.42 -10.63 -6.84
C LEU A 511 -37.61 -9.25 -6.19
N LEU A 512 -37.71 -8.20 -7.00
CA LEU A 512 -37.94 -6.85 -6.49
C LEU A 512 -39.27 -6.76 -5.74
N ARG A 513 -40.36 -7.29 -6.30
CA ARG A 513 -41.68 -7.34 -5.64
C ARG A 513 -41.65 -8.15 -4.35
N LEU A 514 -40.92 -9.26 -4.33
CA LEU A 514 -40.73 -10.06 -3.12
C LEU A 514 -40.09 -9.21 -2.00
N CYS A 515 -39.00 -8.50 -2.29
CA CYS A 515 -38.36 -7.59 -1.32
C CYS A 515 -39.26 -6.43 -0.88
N LEU A 516 -40.00 -5.83 -1.81
CA LEU A 516 -40.92 -4.72 -1.50
C LEU A 516 -42.04 -5.16 -0.57
N SER A 517 -42.57 -6.38 -0.77
CA SER A 517 -43.64 -6.98 0.03
C SER A 517 -43.23 -7.43 1.43
N TYR A 518 -41.92 -7.57 1.69
CA TYR A 518 -41.44 -8.02 2.99
C TYR A 518 -41.51 -6.91 4.04
N GLU A 519 -42.22 -7.14 5.15
CA GLU A 519 -42.37 -6.21 6.25
C GLU A 519 -41.57 -6.66 7.48
N THR A 520 -40.87 -5.73 8.11
CA THR A 520 -40.11 -5.99 9.34
C THR A 520 -40.15 -4.77 10.26
N THR A 521 -40.21 -5.01 11.56
CA THR A 521 -40.08 -3.99 12.61
C THR A 521 -38.63 -3.83 13.07
N ASP A 522 -37.72 -4.69 12.61
CA ASP A 522 -36.31 -4.65 12.98
C ASP A 522 -35.52 -3.65 12.11
N PRO A 523 -34.88 -2.63 12.70
CA PRO A 523 -34.18 -1.61 11.93
C PRO A 523 -32.93 -2.13 11.20
N LEU A 524 -32.21 -3.11 11.74
CA LEU A 524 -31.01 -3.64 11.07
C LEU A 524 -31.40 -4.47 9.85
N ILE A 525 -32.44 -5.29 9.98
CA ILE A 525 -32.97 -6.08 8.86
C ILE A 525 -33.60 -5.16 7.81
N LEU A 526 -34.32 -4.11 8.23
CA LEU A 526 -34.87 -3.14 7.28
C LEU A 526 -33.75 -2.44 6.49
N SER A 527 -32.66 -2.06 7.15
CA SER A 527 -31.52 -1.44 6.47
C SER A 527 -30.88 -2.37 5.42
N THR A 528 -30.67 -3.64 5.74
CA THR A 528 -30.10 -4.61 4.78
C THR A 528 -31.07 -4.96 3.65
N LEU A 529 -32.38 -5.01 3.92
CA LEU A 529 -33.42 -5.14 2.89
C LEU A 529 -33.39 -3.95 1.91
N LEU A 530 -33.24 -2.73 2.40
CA LEU A 530 -33.09 -1.53 1.57
C LEU A 530 -31.87 -1.64 0.64
N SER A 531 -30.75 -2.20 1.12
CA SER A 531 -29.59 -2.51 0.26
C SER A 531 -29.90 -3.56 -0.81
N CYS A 532 -30.64 -4.62 -0.49
CA CYS A 532 -31.09 -5.60 -1.49
C CYS A 532 -31.96 -4.95 -2.57
N ILE A 533 -32.93 -4.12 -2.17
CA ILE A 533 -33.80 -3.36 -3.09
C ILE A 533 -32.96 -2.46 -4.00
N SER A 534 -31.97 -1.77 -3.41
CA SER A 534 -31.01 -0.91 -4.11
C SER A 534 -30.22 -1.65 -5.19
N GLY A 535 -29.73 -2.86 -4.88
CA GLY A 535 -29.04 -3.72 -5.85
C GLY A 535 -29.93 -4.13 -7.03
N LEU A 536 -31.25 -4.24 -6.81
CA LEU A 536 -32.25 -4.60 -7.82
C LEU A 536 -32.77 -3.40 -8.63
N PHE A 537 -32.33 -2.17 -8.37
CA PHE A 537 -32.77 -0.99 -9.13
C PHE A 537 -32.48 -1.08 -10.62
N VAL A 538 -31.50 -1.89 -11.04
CA VAL A 538 -31.19 -2.16 -12.44
C VAL A 538 -32.41 -2.57 -13.28
N PHE A 539 -33.43 -3.16 -12.65
CA PHE A 539 -34.67 -3.59 -13.30
C PHE A 539 -35.71 -2.48 -13.49
N ILE A 540 -35.56 -1.32 -12.82
CA ILE A 540 -36.49 -0.17 -12.96
C ILE A 540 -36.51 0.34 -14.40
N ARG A 541 -35.35 0.37 -15.06
CA ARG A 541 -35.26 0.78 -16.47
C ARG A 541 -36.00 -0.17 -17.41
N LEU A 542 -36.09 -1.45 -17.06
CA LEU A 542 -36.79 -2.46 -17.86
C LEU A 542 -38.30 -2.41 -17.63
N VAL A 543 -38.73 -2.11 -16.41
CA VAL A 543 -40.16 -2.04 -16.02
C VAL A 543 -40.43 -0.80 -15.15
N PRO A 544 -40.62 0.38 -15.75
CA PRO A 544 -40.83 1.62 -14.99
C PRO A 544 -42.08 1.63 -14.10
N THR A 545 -43.06 0.77 -14.38
CA THR A 545 -44.32 0.70 -13.62
C THR A 545 -44.14 0.28 -12.16
N VAL A 546 -42.99 -0.26 -11.77
CA VAL A 546 -42.68 -0.63 -10.37
C VAL A 546 -42.23 0.57 -9.52
N LEU A 547 -41.92 1.70 -10.16
CA LEU A 547 -41.38 2.89 -9.48
C LEU A 547 -42.25 3.37 -8.30
N PRO A 548 -43.59 3.44 -8.40
CA PRO A 548 -44.41 3.87 -7.26
C PRO A 548 -44.24 2.98 -6.03
N ASP A 549 -44.14 1.66 -6.20
CA ASP A 549 -43.95 0.71 -5.10
C ASP A 549 -42.58 0.89 -4.44
N VAL A 550 -41.54 1.13 -5.26
CA VAL A 550 -40.18 1.43 -4.78
C VAL A 550 -40.16 2.73 -3.98
N LEU A 551 -40.75 3.80 -4.52
CA LEU A 551 -40.84 5.09 -3.83
C LEU A 551 -41.61 4.98 -2.52
N ASN A 552 -42.74 4.26 -2.49
CA ASN A 552 -43.50 4.01 -1.28
C ASN A 552 -42.66 3.31 -0.20
N LYS A 553 -41.86 2.31 -0.58
CA LYS A 553 -40.96 1.63 0.35
C LYS A 553 -39.88 2.58 0.89
N ILE A 554 -39.27 3.40 0.04
CA ILE A 554 -38.26 4.41 0.44
C ILE A 554 -38.89 5.44 1.40
N PHE A 555 -40.07 5.98 1.09
CA PHE A 555 -40.78 6.92 1.96
C PHE A 555 -41.23 6.30 3.28
N SER A 556 -41.58 5.02 3.30
CA SER A 556 -41.85 4.29 4.55
C SER A 556 -40.61 4.18 5.44
N ALA A 557 -39.43 3.98 4.84
CA ALA A 557 -38.16 3.96 5.58
C ALA A 557 -37.78 5.36 6.10
N LEU A 558 -38.09 6.42 5.34
CA LEU A 558 -37.87 7.81 5.73
C LEU A 558 -38.74 8.26 6.90
N THR A 559 -39.87 7.60 7.14
CA THR A 559 -40.79 7.87 8.25
C THR A 559 -40.72 6.80 9.34
N PHE A 560 -39.82 5.83 9.21
CA PHE A 560 -39.68 4.72 10.15
C PHE A 560 -39.29 5.20 11.55
N SER A 561 -39.96 4.63 12.56
CA SER A 561 -39.71 4.84 13.99
C SER A 561 -40.21 3.63 14.78
N LEU A 562 -39.58 3.34 15.93
CA LEU A 562 -40.06 2.30 16.83
C LEU A 562 -41.17 2.85 17.76
N PRO A 563 -42.05 1.97 18.29
CA PRO A 563 -43.11 2.40 19.21
C PRO A 563 -42.56 3.20 20.40
N GLY A 564 -43.13 4.39 20.65
CA GLY A 564 -42.72 5.27 21.75
C GLY A 564 -41.52 6.18 21.47
N GLN A 565 -40.87 6.08 20.30
CA GLN A 565 -39.77 6.98 19.93
C GLN A 565 -40.28 8.27 19.27
N THR A 566 -39.79 9.40 19.76
CA THR A 566 -39.90 10.74 19.16
C THR A 566 -38.66 11.04 18.30
N LYS A 567 -38.67 12.16 17.56
CA LYS A 567 -37.53 12.64 16.76
C LYS A 567 -36.20 12.62 17.51
N ASP A 568 -36.21 13.05 18.77
CA ASP A 568 -35.02 13.25 19.57
C ASP A 568 -34.58 11.97 20.30
N SER A 569 -35.50 11.03 20.53
CA SER A 569 -35.25 9.75 21.23
C SER A 569 -35.01 8.55 20.32
N ARG A 570 -34.95 8.73 18.99
CA ARG A 570 -34.68 7.63 18.03
C ARG A 570 -33.32 6.96 18.31
N SER A 571 -33.31 5.62 18.29
CA SER A 571 -32.07 4.84 18.43
C SER A 571 -31.14 5.03 17.23
N ARG A 572 -29.86 4.64 17.38
CA ARG A 572 -28.88 4.75 16.29
C ARG A 572 -29.28 3.91 15.08
N ALA A 573 -29.82 2.71 15.29
CA ALA A 573 -30.30 1.84 14.21
C ALA A 573 -31.45 2.48 13.42
N VAL A 574 -32.42 3.11 14.09
CA VAL A 574 -33.53 3.82 13.43
C VAL A 574 -33.01 5.01 12.62
N LYS A 575 -32.12 5.83 13.21
CA LYS A 575 -31.46 6.94 12.49
C LYS A 575 -30.71 6.44 11.25
N ASN A 576 -30.05 5.28 11.33
CA ASN A 576 -29.35 4.67 10.20
C ASN A 576 -30.31 4.23 9.08
N VAL A 577 -31.46 3.60 9.41
CA VAL A 577 -32.49 3.23 8.40
C VAL A 577 -33.00 4.45 7.65
N ARG A 578 -33.35 5.51 8.37
CA ARG A 578 -33.88 6.74 7.77
C ARG A 578 -32.84 7.41 6.87
N ARG A 579 -31.59 7.49 7.33
CA ARG A 579 -30.46 7.98 6.52
C ARG A 579 -30.24 7.10 5.29
N HIS A 580 -30.39 5.78 5.40
CA HIS A 580 -30.31 4.86 4.27
C HIS A 580 -31.44 5.13 3.26
N GLY A 581 -32.67 5.35 3.71
CA GLY A 581 -33.78 5.80 2.86
C GLY A 581 -33.45 7.08 2.09
N CYS A 582 -32.89 8.11 2.75
CA CYS A 582 -32.41 9.33 2.09
C CYS A 582 -31.35 9.03 1.03
N SER A 583 -30.38 8.16 1.35
CA SER A 583 -29.32 7.75 0.42
C SER A 583 -29.88 7.02 -0.80
N LEU A 584 -30.88 6.15 -0.63
CA LEU A 584 -31.55 5.49 -1.75
C LEU A 584 -32.27 6.49 -2.66
N MET A 585 -32.87 7.53 -2.11
CA MET A 585 -33.49 8.59 -2.90
C MET A 585 -32.45 9.33 -3.76
N VAL A 586 -31.24 9.58 -3.23
CA VAL A 586 -30.12 10.13 -4.01
C VAL A 586 -29.63 9.14 -5.07
N LYS A 587 -29.50 7.85 -4.73
CA LYS A 587 -29.01 6.81 -5.65
C LYS A 587 -29.97 6.59 -6.82
N ILE A 588 -31.28 6.51 -6.57
CA ILE A 588 -32.29 6.38 -7.63
C ILE A 588 -32.35 7.65 -8.48
N ALA A 589 -32.22 8.85 -7.89
CA ALA A 589 -32.13 10.12 -8.62
C ALA A 589 -30.94 10.17 -9.58
N ARG A 590 -29.77 9.67 -9.20
CA ARG A 590 -28.60 9.60 -10.10
C ARG A 590 -28.73 8.51 -11.17
N GLY A 591 -29.30 7.36 -10.80
CA GLY A 591 -29.37 6.20 -11.69
C GLY A 591 -30.46 6.29 -12.76
N TYR A 592 -31.61 6.90 -12.42
CA TYR A 592 -32.81 6.93 -13.27
C TYR A 592 -33.50 8.30 -13.29
N PRO A 593 -32.76 9.40 -13.52
CA PRO A 593 -33.31 10.75 -13.41
C PRO A 593 -34.45 11.02 -14.41
N ASP A 594 -34.34 10.53 -15.65
CA ASP A 594 -35.35 10.75 -16.69
C ASP A 594 -36.71 10.13 -16.32
N ILE A 595 -36.70 8.96 -15.68
CA ILE A 595 -37.92 8.27 -15.23
C ILE A 595 -38.53 9.02 -14.03
N LEU A 596 -37.69 9.49 -13.11
CA LEU A 596 -38.13 10.24 -11.93
C LEU A 596 -38.66 11.63 -12.27
N LEU A 597 -38.24 12.21 -13.40
CA LEU A 597 -38.69 13.52 -13.86
C LEU A 597 -40.21 13.56 -14.06
N GLU A 598 -40.81 12.47 -14.55
CA GLU A 598 -42.27 12.35 -14.72
C GLU A 598 -43.03 12.38 -13.38
N ALA A 599 -42.37 11.94 -12.30
CA ALA A 599 -42.91 11.92 -10.94
C ALA A 599 -42.40 13.08 -10.07
N PHE A 600 -41.70 14.07 -10.64
CA PHE A 600 -41.01 15.11 -9.89
C PHE A 600 -41.95 15.89 -8.97
N ASP A 601 -43.11 16.33 -9.49
CA ASP A 601 -44.08 17.11 -8.70
C ASP A 601 -44.63 16.32 -7.51
N PHE A 602 -44.87 15.02 -7.68
CA PHE A 602 -45.30 14.13 -6.59
C PHE A 602 -44.20 14.00 -5.53
N ILE A 603 -42.97 13.68 -5.94
CA ILE A 603 -41.82 13.53 -5.03
C ILE A 603 -41.56 14.83 -4.28
N ASN A 604 -41.56 15.96 -4.99
CA ASN A 604 -41.38 17.29 -4.42
C ASN A 604 -42.49 17.63 -3.41
N GLY A 605 -43.75 17.32 -3.73
CA GLY A 605 -44.88 17.50 -2.80
C GLY A 605 -44.78 16.68 -1.52
N VAL A 606 -44.31 15.44 -1.61
CA VAL A 606 -44.05 14.57 -0.44
C VAL A 606 -42.90 15.13 0.39
N VAL A 607 -41.78 15.50 -0.23
CA VAL A 607 -40.61 16.07 0.47
C VAL A 607 -40.96 17.42 1.12
N ASP A 608 -41.71 18.28 0.45
CA ASP A 608 -42.21 19.54 1.02
C ASP A 608 -43.08 19.25 2.25
N SER A 609 -44.04 18.32 2.16
CA SER A 609 -44.92 17.96 3.27
C SER A 609 -44.16 17.45 4.49
N LEU A 610 -43.19 16.55 4.28
CA LEU A 610 -42.31 16.03 5.34
C LEU A 610 -41.38 17.10 5.91
N SER A 611 -40.92 18.04 5.08
CA SER A 611 -40.02 19.11 5.48
C SER A 611 -40.70 20.18 6.33
N HIS A 612 -41.98 20.46 6.09
CA HIS A 612 -42.78 21.40 6.88
C HIS A 612 -43.17 20.83 8.25
N ASN A 613 -43.21 19.51 8.42
CA ASN A 613 -43.46 18.90 9.73
C ASN A 613 -42.18 18.94 10.60
N PRO A 614 -42.15 19.72 11.69
CA PRO A 614 -40.96 19.87 12.52
C PRO A 614 -40.57 18.60 13.29
N LEU A 615 -41.52 17.67 13.48
CA LEU A 615 -41.37 16.44 14.26
C LEU A 615 -40.88 15.24 13.44
N GLU A 616 -40.84 15.35 12.11
CA GLU A 616 -40.48 14.23 11.24
C GLU A 616 -38.98 14.19 10.93
N LEU A 617 -38.53 15.06 10.03
CA LEU A 617 -37.19 15.01 9.46
C LEU A 617 -36.16 15.76 10.31
N SER A 618 -34.97 15.16 10.46
CA SER A 618 -33.77 15.87 10.90
C SER A 618 -33.28 16.84 9.82
N GLN A 619 -32.46 17.83 10.19
CA GLN A 619 -31.91 18.79 9.22
C GLN A 619 -31.06 18.10 8.14
N MET A 620 -30.27 17.10 8.51
CA MET A 620 -29.46 16.34 7.54
C MET A 620 -30.33 15.51 6.60
N GLU A 621 -31.40 14.88 7.10
CA GLU A 621 -32.37 14.16 6.25
C GLU A 621 -33.01 15.11 5.22
N LYS A 622 -33.40 16.33 5.64
CA LYS A 622 -33.95 17.35 4.74
C LYS A 622 -32.94 17.73 3.65
N VAL A 623 -31.69 18.01 4.02
CA VAL A 623 -30.63 18.37 3.05
C VAL A 623 -30.41 17.25 2.03
N THR A 624 -30.32 15.98 2.48
CA THR A 624 -30.11 14.85 1.56
C THR A 624 -31.31 14.64 0.61
N LEU A 625 -32.54 14.88 1.05
CA LEU A 625 -33.71 14.83 0.16
C LEU A 625 -33.70 15.96 -0.87
N TYR A 626 -33.31 17.18 -0.46
CA TYR A 626 -33.09 18.27 -1.42
C TYR A 626 -31.94 17.97 -2.39
N GLU A 627 -30.87 17.30 -1.98
CA GLU A 627 -29.84 16.82 -2.91
C GLU A 627 -30.44 15.91 -4.00
N ALA A 628 -31.30 14.96 -3.63
CA ALA A 628 -31.97 14.09 -4.58
C ALA A 628 -32.87 14.88 -5.55
N LEU A 629 -33.64 15.84 -5.04
CA LEU A 629 -34.48 16.71 -5.88
C LEU A 629 -33.63 17.58 -6.82
N MET A 630 -32.48 18.09 -6.38
CA MET A 630 -31.57 18.87 -7.24
C MET A 630 -31.03 18.02 -8.40
N ILE A 631 -30.67 16.76 -8.12
CA ILE A 631 -30.20 15.83 -9.16
C ILE A 631 -31.30 15.59 -10.21
N ILE A 632 -32.56 15.38 -9.79
CA ILE A 632 -33.68 15.23 -10.73
C ILE A 632 -33.93 16.55 -11.49
N ASN A 633 -33.84 17.69 -10.80
CA ASN A 633 -34.05 19.02 -11.38
C ASN A 633 -33.06 19.34 -12.52
N ASN A 634 -31.81 18.85 -12.46
CA ASN A 634 -30.82 19.01 -13.53
C ASN A 634 -31.33 18.46 -14.89
N HIS A 635 -32.22 17.46 -14.87
CA HIS A 635 -32.76 16.82 -16.08
C HIS A 635 -33.93 17.56 -16.74
N PHE A 636 -34.41 18.68 -16.17
CA PHE A 636 -35.30 19.59 -16.91
C PHE A 636 -34.61 20.27 -18.09
N TYR A 637 -33.27 20.34 -18.09
CA TYR A 637 -32.46 21.03 -19.10
C TYR A 637 -32.98 22.43 -19.44
N ASN A 638 -33.41 23.18 -18.44
CA ASN A 638 -33.94 24.53 -18.59
C ASN A 638 -33.47 25.41 -17.43
N PHE A 639 -32.69 26.44 -17.74
CA PHE A 639 -32.06 27.32 -16.76
C PHE A 639 -33.08 27.98 -15.81
N ASP A 640 -34.16 28.54 -16.36
CA ASP A 640 -35.13 29.32 -15.56
C ASP A 640 -35.92 28.43 -14.61
N LYS A 641 -36.36 27.25 -15.07
CA LYS A 641 -37.04 26.26 -14.21
C LYS A 641 -36.13 25.80 -13.08
N GLN A 642 -34.89 25.46 -13.40
CA GLN A 642 -33.91 24.99 -12.41
C GLN A 642 -33.58 26.08 -11.39
N SER A 643 -33.35 27.29 -11.87
CA SER A 643 -33.07 28.46 -11.03
C SER A 643 -34.25 28.81 -10.12
N CYS A 644 -35.48 28.73 -10.62
CA CYS A 644 -36.69 28.97 -9.83
C CYS A 644 -36.84 27.96 -8.68
N PHE A 645 -36.61 26.67 -8.96
CA PHE A 645 -36.64 25.63 -7.93
C PHE A 645 -35.56 25.86 -6.86
N ILE A 646 -34.32 26.15 -7.28
CA ILE A 646 -33.21 26.45 -6.36
C ILE A 646 -33.54 27.68 -5.50
N SER A 647 -34.14 28.72 -6.09
CA SER A 647 -34.58 29.91 -5.38
C SER A 647 -35.59 29.56 -4.27
N LYS A 648 -36.59 28.72 -4.59
CA LYS A 648 -37.58 28.24 -3.61
C LYS A 648 -36.89 27.54 -2.44
N VAL A 649 -35.95 26.62 -2.73
CA VAL A 649 -35.25 25.84 -1.69
C VAL A 649 -34.35 26.71 -0.81
N LEU A 650 -33.64 27.70 -1.38
CA LEU A 650 -32.73 28.57 -0.63
C LEU A 650 -33.42 29.77 0.02
N SER A 651 -34.66 30.11 -0.34
CA SER A 651 -35.37 31.31 0.12
C SER A 651 -35.43 31.47 1.64
N HIS A 652 -35.68 30.39 2.38
CA HIS A 652 -35.73 30.42 3.85
C HIS A 652 -34.32 30.54 4.46
N VAL A 653 -33.35 29.85 3.87
CA VAL A 653 -31.95 29.86 4.32
C VAL A 653 -31.31 31.23 4.11
N SER A 654 -31.61 31.91 3.01
CA SER A 654 -31.05 33.25 2.74
C SER A 654 -31.46 34.26 3.80
N VAL A 655 -32.72 34.24 4.24
CA VAL A 655 -33.22 35.12 5.31
C VAL A 655 -32.48 34.83 6.63
N ILE A 656 -32.48 33.56 7.07
CA ILE A 656 -31.80 33.16 8.32
C ILE A 656 -30.32 33.52 8.28
N TRP A 657 -29.64 33.26 7.16
CA TRP A 657 -28.21 33.49 7.01
C TRP A 657 -27.85 34.97 7.07
N ILE A 658 -28.66 35.84 6.47
CA ILE A 658 -28.47 37.29 6.51
C ILE A 658 -28.71 37.84 7.94
N ASP A 659 -29.70 37.31 8.66
CA ASP A 659 -30.01 37.72 10.03
C ASP A 659 -28.85 37.39 11.01
N MET A 660 -28.00 36.42 10.70
CA MET A 660 -26.81 36.06 11.48
C MET A 660 -25.62 37.02 11.34
N LYS A 661 -25.81 38.19 10.70
CA LYS A 661 -24.74 39.20 10.51
C LYS A 661 -24.07 39.64 11.82
N GLN A 662 -24.85 39.88 12.87
CA GLN A 662 -24.33 40.34 14.17
C GLN A 662 -23.46 39.25 14.85
N PRO A 663 -23.95 38.01 15.04
CA PRO A 663 -23.13 36.92 15.57
C PRO A 663 -21.82 36.66 14.82
N PHE A 664 -21.75 36.94 13.51
CA PHE A 664 -20.53 36.67 12.73
C PHE A 664 -19.57 37.88 12.64
N SER A 665 -19.81 38.92 13.44
CA SER A 665 -18.98 40.13 13.40
C SER A 665 -17.67 39.98 14.17
N SER A 666 -17.68 39.29 15.32
CA SER A 666 -16.50 39.06 16.16
C SER A 666 -16.44 37.63 16.74
N PRO A 667 -15.25 37.12 17.11
CA PRO A 667 -15.12 35.80 17.73
C PRO A 667 -15.93 35.65 19.03
N LEU A 668 -15.97 36.69 19.87
CA LEU A 668 -16.68 36.64 21.16
C LEU A 668 -18.20 36.62 20.98
N ASP A 669 -18.73 37.40 20.04
CA ASP A 669 -20.17 37.38 19.71
C ASP A 669 -20.58 36.02 19.16
N PHE A 670 -19.75 35.42 18.31
CA PHE A 670 -19.97 34.07 17.79
C PHE A 670 -19.95 33.04 18.93
N MET A 671 -18.96 33.10 19.82
CA MET A 671 -18.85 32.20 20.97
C MET A 671 -20.10 32.26 21.86
N SER A 672 -20.59 33.47 22.17
CA SER A 672 -21.82 33.65 22.96
C SER A 672 -23.07 33.12 22.25
N PHE A 673 -23.12 33.28 20.93
CA PHE A 673 -24.20 32.81 20.08
C PHE A 673 -24.24 31.28 19.96
N VAL A 674 -23.09 30.61 19.89
CA VAL A 674 -23.00 29.13 19.82
C VAL A 674 -22.86 28.46 21.19
N GLY A 675 -22.61 29.23 22.25
CA GLY A 675 -22.48 28.76 23.64
C GLY A 675 -21.12 28.16 23.97
N LEU A 676 -20.04 28.55 23.30
CA LEU A 676 -18.68 28.06 23.56
C LEU A 676 -18.06 28.66 24.85
N ASP A 677 -18.51 29.87 25.21
CA ASP A 677 -18.18 30.62 26.42
C ASP A 677 -19.05 30.24 27.64
N LYS A 678 -20.08 29.40 27.43
CA LYS A 678 -21.02 28.97 28.48
C LYS A 678 -20.72 27.55 28.95
N ALA A 679 -21.13 27.25 30.18
CA ALA A 679 -21.02 25.91 30.72
C ALA A 679 -21.84 24.90 29.87
N PRO A 680 -21.36 23.66 29.70
CA PRO A 680 -22.11 22.62 29.01
C PRO A 680 -23.48 22.35 29.65
N VAL A 681 -24.51 22.18 28.81
CA VAL A 681 -25.90 21.96 29.26
C VAL A 681 -26.37 20.55 28.89
N GLU A 682 -26.96 19.85 29.86
CA GLU A 682 -27.65 18.56 29.69
C GLU A 682 -28.99 18.55 30.46
N PRO A 683 -30.05 17.87 29.98
CA PRO A 683 -30.15 17.20 28.68
C PRO A 683 -30.07 18.18 27.50
N SER A 684 -29.64 17.69 26.32
CA SER A 684 -29.48 18.52 25.10
C SER A 684 -30.70 19.38 24.71
N GLU A 685 -31.91 18.98 25.10
CA GLU A 685 -33.15 19.73 24.86
C GLU A 685 -33.17 21.11 25.55
N ASN A 686 -32.44 21.25 26.67
CA ASN A 686 -32.33 22.50 27.41
C ASN A 686 -31.26 23.45 26.82
N ASP A 687 -30.49 23.00 25.83
CA ASP A 687 -29.43 23.78 25.21
C ASP A 687 -30.01 24.72 24.14
N VAL A 688 -30.40 25.92 24.55
CA VAL A 688 -30.89 26.99 23.67
C VAL A 688 -29.86 27.33 22.58
N ASN A 689 -28.58 27.38 22.94
CA ASN A 689 -27.49 27.64 22.00
C ASN A 689 -27.30 26.48 20.99
N GLY A 690 -27.73 25.27 21.35
CA GLY A 690 -27.79 24.11 20.46
C GLY A 690 -28.68 24.33 19.24
N GLN A 691 -29.77 25.08 19.38
CA GLN A 691 -30.64 25.43 18.26
C GLN A 691 -29.92 26.36 17.26
N ASN A 692 -29.13 27.31 17.76
CA ASN A 692 -28.32 28.21 16.92
C ASN A 692 -27.28 27.42 16.12
N ARG A 693 -26.58 26.47 16.77
CA ARG A 693 -25.62 25.58 16.10
C ARG A 693 -26.30 24.74 15.01
N ALA A 694 -27.46 24.17 15.31
CA ALA A 694 -28.25 23.43 14.34
C ALA A 694 -28.66 24.29 13.13
N GLN A 695 -29.05 25.56 13.33
CA GLN A 695 -29.38 26.45 12.21
C GLN A 695 -28.16 26.73 11.31
N ILE A 696 -26.99 26.99 11.90
CA ILE A 696 -25.74 27.16 11.13
C ILE A 696 -25.43 25.90 10.32
N ILE A 697 -25.50 24.72 10.97
CA ILE A 697 -25.29 23.41 10.31
C ILE A 697 -26.23 23.28 9.11
N TYR A 698 -27.52 23.60 9.26
CA TYR A 698 -28.50 23.50 8.19
C TYR A 698 -28.20 24.45 7.03
N CYS A 699 -27.95 25.73 7.30
CA CYS A 699 -27.66 26.74 6.27
C CYS A 699 -26.41 26.39 5.46
N VAL A 700 -25.32 25.99 6.14
CA VAL A 700 -24.06 25.60 5.50
C VAL A 700 -24.25 24.33 4.67
N ASN A 701 -24.85 23.28 5.23
CA ASN A 701 -25.04 22.02 4.50
C ASN A 701 -25.99 22.14 3.31
N LEU A 702 -27.07 22.92 3.41
CA LEU A 702 -27.97 23.12 2.28
C LEU A 702 -27.29 23.92 1.16
N THR A 703 -26.53 24.96 1.51
CA THR A 703 -25.74 25.73 0.55
C THR A 703 -24.71 24.85 -0.16
N LEU A 704 -23.99 24.01 0.61
CA LEU A 704 -23.05 23.04 0.08
C LEU A 704 -23.73 22.03 -0.85
N ALA A 705 -24.87 21.48 -0.45
CA ALA A 705 -25.66 20.55 -1.26
C ALA A 705 -26.07 21.16 -2.61
N VAL A 706 -26.58 22.40 -2.61
CA VAL A 706 -26.95 23.10 -3.86
C VAL A 706 -25.75 23.31 -4.76
N ILE A 707 -24.61 23.77 -4.23
CA ILE A 707 -23.38 23.95 -5.03
C ILE A 707 -22.90 22.61 -5.59
N LYS A 708 -22.90 21.56 -4.78
CA LYS A 708 -22.40 20.23 -5.17
C LYS A 708 -23.29 19.54 -6.21
N ARG A 709 -24.60 19.79 -6.20
CA ARG A 709 -25.58 19.05 -7.03
C ARG A 709 -26.16 19.84 -8.20
N SER A 710 -26.09 21.16 -8.20
CA SER A 710 -26.57 21.97 -9.32
C SER A 710 -25.58 21.89 -10.48
N GLU A 711 -26.04 21.39 -11.63
CA GLU A 711 -25.21 21.19 -12.81
C GLU A 711 -25.90 21.76 -14.06
N PHE A 712 -25.10 22.22 -15.02
CA PHE A 712 -25.57 22.52 -16.37
C PHE A 712 -25.32 21.30 -17.29
N PRO A 713 -26.05 21.17 -18.43
CA PRO A 713 -25.93 20.01 -19.31
C PRO A 713 -24.53 19.91 -19.94
N SER A 714 -23.94 18.71 -19.97
CA SER A 714 -22.67 18.48 -20.68
C SER A 714 -22.81 18.48 -22.20
N ASP A 715 -24.02 18.22 -22.70
CA ASP A 715 -24.39 18.28 -24.11
C ASP A 715 -24.57 19.74 -24.54
N THR A 716 -23.81 20.17 -25.55
CA THR A 716 -23.78 21.55 -26.04
C THR A 716 -25.12 22.02 -26.58
N ASP A 717 -25.87 21.14 -27.25
CA ASP A 717 -27.15 21.48 -27.85
C ASP A 717 -28.21 21.66 -26.75
N LYS A 718 -28.21 20.77 -25.75
CA LYS A 718 -29.09 20.91 -24.57
C LYS A 718 -28.77 22.17 -23.79
N ALA A 719 -27.49 22.51 -23.64
CA ALA A 719 -27.07 23.73 -22.95
C ALA A 719 -27.54 24.99 -23.69
N GLU A 720 -27.47 25.01 -25.02
CA GLU A 720 -27.91 26.15 -25.84
C GLU A 720 -29.43 26.32 -25.81
N HIS A 721 -30.20 25.27 -26.11
CA HIS A 721 -31.66 25.32 -26.09
C HIS A 721 -32.21 25.60 -24.68
N GLY A 722 -31.52 25.11 -23.65
CA GLY A 722 -31.89 25.28 -22.25
C GLY A 722 -31.52 26.65 -21.65
N GLY A 723 -30.84 27.53 -22.39
CA GLY A 723 -30.45 28.87 -21.94
C GLY A 723 -29.29 28.89 -20.94
N PHE A 724 -28.39 27.91 -20.99
CA PHE A 724 -27.21 27.82 -20.11
C PHE A 724 -25.97 28.51 -20.67
N VAL A 725 -25.88 28.73 -21.99
CA VAL A 725 -24.69 29.34 -22.61
C VAL A 725 -24.65 30.84 -22.32
N LEU A 726 -23.55 31.31 -21.72
CA LEU A 726 -23.25 32.73 -21.53
C LEU A 726 -22.50 33.30 -22.72
N GLU A 727 -21.37 32.68 -23.09
CA GLU A 727 -20.43 33.19 -24.08
C GLU A 727 -19.83 32.04 -24.89
N ARG A 728 -19.44 32.34 -26.15
CA ARG A 728 -18.64 31.45 -27.00
C ARG A 728 -17.25 32.06 -27.14
N THR A 729 -16.23 31.32 -26.71
CA THR A 729 -14.84 31.74 -26.92
C THR A 729 -14.45 31.62 -28.39
N GLU A 730 -13.43 32.36 -28.82
CA GLU A 730 -12.90 32.37 -30.21
C GLU A 730 -12.47 30.96 -30.68
N ASN A 731 -12.13 30.07 -29.75
CA ASN A 731 -11.75 28.68 -30.01
C ASN A 731 -12.95 27.71 -30.09
N GLY A 732 -14.19 28.21 -30.01
CA GLY A 732 -15.41 27.42 -30.07
C GLY A 732 -15.84 26.75 -28.76
N LEU A 733 -15.15 26.99 -27.64
CA LEU A 733 -15.57 26.50 -26.32
C LEU A 733 -16.70 27.36 -25.77
N ILE A 734 -17.77 26.70 -25.31
CA ILE A 734 -18.92 27.35 -24.69
C ILE A 734 -18.67 27.55 -23.19
N VAL A 735 -19.00 28.74 -22.68
CA VAL A 735 -19.01 29.02 -21.24
C VAL A 735 -20.46 28.96 -20.76
N CYS A 736 -20.74 28.05 -19.82
CA CYS A 736 -22.08 27.89 -19.27
C CYS A 736 -22.26 28.62 -17.93
N ARG A 737 -23.49 29.08 -17.65
CA ARG A 737 -23.92 29.56 -16.33
C ARG A 737 -24.58 28.44 -15.53
N ASN A 738 -24.31 28.41 -14.24
CA ASN A 738 -24.98 27.51 -13.31
C ASN A 738 -26.28 28.16 -12.77
N PRO A 739 -27.41 27.43 -12.75
CA PRO A 739 -28.67 27.92 -12.15
C PRO A 739 -28.57 28.33 -10.67
N ALA A 740 -27.61 27.78 -9.92
CA ALA A 740 -27.39 28.11 -8.52
C ALA A 740 -26.69 29.46 -8.31
N THR A 741 -25.92 29.95 -9.28
CA THR A 741 -25.11 31.17 -9.14
C THR A 741 -25.87 32.38 -8.57
N PRO A 742 -27.04 32.80 -9.11
CA PRO A 742 -27.73 34.00 -8.61
C PRO A 742 -28.21 33.89 -7.16
N HIS A 743 -28.42 32.67 -6.66
CA HIS A 743 -28.97 32.42 -5.32
C HIS A 743 -27.89 32.17 -4.27
N VAL A 744 -26.75 31.60 -4.69
CA VAL A 744 -25.63 31.28 -3.79
C VAL A 744 -24.67 32.46 -3.65
N MET A 745 -24.37 33.20 -4.73
CA MET A 745 -23.44 34.34 -4.69
C MET A 745 -23.73 35.36 -3.57
N PRO A 746 -24.99 35.73 -3.26
CA PRO A 746 -25.31 36.62 -2.14
C PRO A 746 -24.94 36.08 -0.76
N LEU A 747 -24.84 34.75 -0.60
CA LEU A 747 -24.53 34.10 0.69
C LEU A 747 -23.02 34.10 1.01
N PHE A 748 -22.16 34.33 0.01
CA PHE A 748 -20.71 34.23 0.16
C PHE A 748 -20.12 35.27 1.12
N HIS A 749 -20.67 36.48 1.18
CA HIS A 749 -20.17 37.51 2.09
C HIS A 749 -20.14 37.00 3.53
N GLN A 750 -21.27 36.47 3.98
CA GLN A 750 -21.45 35.96 5.32
C GLN A 750 -20.68 34.64 5.55
N LEU A 751 -20.51 33.82 4.50
CA LEU A 751 -19.62 32.65 4.53
C LEU A 751 -18.15 33.06 4.76
N PHE A 752 -17.66 34.11 4.10
CA PHE A 752 -16.32 34.63 4.31
C PHE A 752 -16.15 35.18 5.73
N CYS A 753 -17.16 35.89 6.26
CA CYS A 753 -17.16 36.29 7.68
C CYS A 753 -17.01 35.08 8.60
N LEU A 754 -17.78 34.01 8.38
CA LEU A 754 -17.71 32.79 9.18
C LEU A 754 -16.35 32.08 9.09
N LEU A 755 -15.78 31.96 7.88
CA LEU A 755 -14.44 31.40 7.68
C LEU A 755 -13.37 32.18 8.44
N ARG A 756 -13.43 33.51 8.38
CA ARG A 756 -12.53 34.39 9.14
C ARG A 756 -12.65 34.15 10.64
N LEU A 757 -13.88 33.98 11.15
CA LEU A 757 -14.10 33.68 12.57
C LEU A 757 -13.48 32.35 12.96
N PHE A 758 -13.66 31.28 12.18
CA PHE A 758 -13.08 29.98 12.50
C PHE A 758 -11.55 30.04 12.65
N ASN A 759 -10.87 30.86 11.84
CA ASN A 759 -9.44 31.10 12.00
C ASN A 759 -9.15 32.00 13.22
N SER A 760 -9.98 33.02 13.46
CA SER A 760 -9.83 33.93 14.61
C SER A 760 -10.21 33.33 15.97
N LEU A 761 -10.92 32.19 16.03
CA LEU A 761 -11.17 31.46 17.29
C LEU A 761 -9.88 30.95 17.94
N TRP A 762 -8.78 30.90 17.19
CA TRP A 762 -7.45 30.54 17.69
C TRP A 762 -6.67 31.72 18.28
N HIS A 763 -7.23 32.93 18.30
CA HIS A 763 -6.62 34.04 19.05
C HIS A 763 -6.65 33.76 20.56
N THR A 764 -5.62 34.22 21.27
CA THR A 764 -5.48 34.04 22.71
C THR A 764 -6.70 34.54 23.50
N GLU A 765 -7.31 35.66 23.10
CA GLU A 765 -8.51 36.22 23.73
C GLU A 765 -9.73 35.28 23.62
N ALA A 766 -9.92 34.66 22.44
CA ALA A 766 -11.01 33.73 22.21
C ALA A 766 -10.77 32.42 22.97
N LEU A 767 -9.56 31.86 22.91
CA LEU A 767 -9.19 30.66 23.65
C LEU A 767 -9.34 30.82 25.17
N ALA A 768 -8.97 31.99 25.71
CA ALA A 768 -9.13 32.31 27.13
C ALA A 768 -10.61 32.45 27.57
N SER A 769 -11.51 32.74 26.62
CA SER A 769 -12.94 32.92 26.87
C SER A 769 -13.73 31.61 26.77
N VAL A 770 -13.10 30.49 26.39
CA VAL A 770 -13.75 29.18 26.32
C VAL A 770 -14.11 28.70 27.72
N SER A 771 -15.32 28.16 27.89
CA SER A 771 -15.75 27.67 29.20
C SER A 771 -14.91 26.46 29.65
N PRO A 772 -14.70 26.25 30.97
CA PRO A 772 -13.91 25.12 31.46
C PRO A 772 -14.39 23.75 30.97
N GLY A 773 -15.70 23.58 30.80
CA GLY A 773 -16.29 22.34 30.27
C GLY A 773 -16.05 22.11 28.77
N TYR A 774 -15.67 23.15 28.04
CA TYR A 774 -15.31 23.12 26.63
C TYR A 774 -13.81 23.38 26.37
N ALA A 775 -12.95 23.31 27.39
CA ALA A 775 -11.52 23.60 27.24
C ALA A 775 -10.82 22.76 26.15
N LYS A 776 -11.32 21.55 25.87
CA LYS A 776 -10.81 20.66 24.81
C LYS A 776 -11.61 20.71 23.49
N ALA A 777 -12.53 21.67 23.33
CA ALA A 777 -13.42 21.74 22.18
C ALA A 777 -12.68 21.98 20.85
N HIS A 778 -11.50 22.60 20.92
CA HIS A 778 -10.64 22.80 19.76
C HIS A 778 -9.73 21.61 19.45
N ASN A 779 -9.54 20.67 20.39
CA ASN A 779 -8.65 19.52 20.19
C ASN A 779 -9.19 18.55 19.13
N LEU A 780 -8.28 17.79 18.53
CA LEU A 780 -8.64 16.70 17.63
C LEU A 780 -9.57 15.70 18.35
N PRO A 781 -10.71 15.31 17.75
CA PRO A 781 -11.56 14.26 18.31
C PRO A 781 -10.79 12.95 18.47
N GLU A 782 -11.06 12.21 19.55
CA GLU A 782 -10.32 10.97 19.86
C GLU A 782 -10.43 9.92 18.74
N THR A 783 -11.57 9.90 18.04
CA THR A 783 -11.78 9.02 16.88
C THR A 783 -10.85 9.36 15.71
N GLU A 784 -10.68 10.65 15.40
CA GLU A 784 -9.76 11.11 14.36
C GLU A 784 -8.30 10.88 14.78
N LYS A 785 -7.99 11.12 16.06
CA LYS A 785 -6.66 10.82 16.64
C LYS A 785 -6.28 9.36 16.44
N ASN A 786 -7.17 8.44 16.82
CA ASN A 786 -6.93 7.00 16.66
C ASN A 786 -6.78 6.59 15.20
N ASN A 787 -7.59 7.15 14.30
CA ASN A 787 -7.47 6.89 12.86
C ASN A 787 -6.10 7.33 12.30
N ILE A 788 -5.58 8.50 12.72
CA ILE A 788 -4.26 8.99 12.29
C ILE A 788 -3.14 8.09 12.84
N LEU A 789 -3.26 7.64 14.09
CA LEU A 789 -2.28 6.75 14.72
C LEU A 789 -2.36 5.30 14.22
N GLY A 790 -3.33 4.97 13.35
CA GLY A 790 -3.58 3.59 12.90
C GLY A 790 -4.14 2.69 14.00
N LEU A 791 -4.65 3.26 15.09
CA LEU A 791 -5.29 2.53 16.18
C LEU A 791 -6.74 2.25 15.83
N ALA A 792 -7.16 1.00 15.98
CA ALA A 792 -8.52 0.61 15.68
C ALA A 792 -9.53 1.31 16.62
N THR A 793 -10.53 1.98 16.05
CA THR A 793 -11.53 2.71 16.82
C THR A 793 -12.58 1.75 17.41
N SER A 794 -12.73 1.76 18.74
CA SER A 794 -13.73 0.97 19.47
C SER A 794 -15.17 1.27 19.03
N ASN A 795 -15.69 0.47 18.09
CA ASN A 795 -17.12 0.33 17.84
C ASN A 795 -17.64 -1.10 18.13
N VAL A 796 -16.75 -2.05 18.47
CA VAL A 796 -17.09 -3.48 18.65
C VAL A 796 -17.67 -3.78 20.05
N ALA A 797 -17.34 -2.97 21.04
CA ALA A 797 -17.65 -3.23 22.45
C ALA A 797 -19.06 -2.81 22.92
N ASP A 798 -19.92 -2.23 22.07
CA ASP A 798 -21.29 -1.88 22.45
C ASP A 798 -22.31 -2.84 21.80
N PRO A 799 -22.62 -3.98 22.45
CA PRO A 799 -23.64 -4.92 21.98
C PRO A 799 -25.06 -4.31 22.00
N CYS A 800 -25.24 -3.12 22.56
CA CYS A 800 -26.54 -2.49 22.78
C CYS A 800 -26.76 -1.27 21.87
N ILE A 801 -27.00 -1.54 20.58
CA ILE A 801 -27.39 -0.53 19.56
C ILE A 801 -28.68 0.23 19.97
N ASP A 802 -29.44 -0.34 20.90
CA ASP A 802 -30.68 0.20 21.45
C ASP A 802 -30.48 1.35 22.45
N SER A 803 -29.26 1.54 22.99
CA SER A 803 -28.99 2.70 23.83
C SER A 803 -28.60 3.90 22.95
N PRO A 804 -29.26 5.06 23.08
CA PRO A 804 -28.75 6.27 22.47
C PRO A 804 -27.43 6.57 23.15
N LYS A 805 -26.29 6.35 22.47
CA LYS A 805 -25.02 6.90 22.92
C LYS A 805 -25.18 8.42 22.87
N VAL A 806 -25.58 9.02 23.99
CA VAL A 806 -25.75 10.46 24.12
C VAL A 806 -24.35 11.03 23.98
N GLN A 807 -24.04 11.60 22.81
CA GLN A 807 -22.79 12.31 22.60
C GLN A 807 -22.68 13.36 23.70
N GLN A 808 -21.56 13.32 24.41
CA GLN A 808 -21.30 14.26 25.49
C GLN A 808 -21.30 15.69 24.90
N PRO A 809 -21.71 16.72 25.67
CA PRO A 809 -21.73 18.09 25.18
C PRO A 809 -20.43 18.52 24.49
N LEU A 810 -19.28 18.14 25.06
CA LEU A 810 -17.96 18.41 24.50
C LEU A 810 -17.79 17.79 23.11
N GLU A 811 -18.13 16.52 22.94
CA GLU A 811 -18.06 15.82 21.65
C GLU A 811 -18.97 16.47 20.61
N ARG A 812 -20.18 16.90 21.01
CA ARG A 812 -21.10 17.63 20.12
C ARG A 812 -20.51 18.98 19.68
N MET A 813 -19.85 19.69 20.58
CA MET A 813 -19.19 20.97 20.27
C MET A 813 -17.97 20.76 19.37
N GLN A 814 -17.12 19.78 19.67
CA GLN A 814 -15.98 19.39 18.83
C GLN A 814 -16.43 19.04 17.42
N PHE A 815 -17.47 18.21 17.30
CA PHE A 815 -18.06 17.83 16.02
C PHE A 815 -18.61 19.04 15.26
N PHE A 816 -19.33 19.94 15.94
CA PHE A 816 -19.82 21.19 15.34
C PHE A 816 -18.68 22.05 14.79
N LEU A 817 -17.65 22.32 15.59
CA LEU A 817 -16.51 23.14 15.16
C LEU A 817 -15.77 22.48 14.00
N SER A 818 -15.52 21.16 14.08
CA SER A 818 -14.85 20.42 13.00
C SER A 818 -15.65 20.43 11.70
N MET A 819 -16.91 19.98 11.77
CA MET A 819 -17.76 19.84 10.60
C MET A 819 -18.01 21.19 9.93
N MET A 820 -18.23 22.26 10.70
CA MET A 820 -18.50 23.58 10.12
C MET A 820 -17.27 24.20 9.47
N HIS A 821 -16.10 24.07 10.10
CA HIS A 821 -14.85 24.47 9.47
C HIS A 821 -14.68 23.76 8.11
N ASP A 822 -14.76 22.44 8.09
CA ASP A 822 -14.49 21.65 6.89
C ASP A 822 -15.56 21.88 5.81
N ASN A 823 -16.84 21.95 6.18
CA ASN A 823 -17.93 22.20 5.22
C ASN A 823 -17.86 23.59 4.59
N CYS A 824 -17.39 24.62 5.31
CA CYS A 824 -17.18 25.94 4.72
C CYS A 824 -16.08 25.92 3.65
N TYR A 825 -15.00 25.16 3.87
CA TYR A 825 -13.96 24.96 2.85
C TYR A 825 -14.42 24.04 1.70
N HIS A 826 -15.27 23.04 1.98
CA HIS A 826 -15.94 22.27 0.92
C HIS A 826 -16.80 23.16 0.00
N ILE A 827 -17.50 24.16 0.55
CA ILE A 827 -18.26 25.12 -0.26
C ILE A 827 -17.33 25.84 -1.24
N LEU A 828 -16.22 26.39 -0.74
CA LEU A 828 -15.26 27.11 -1.59
C LEU A 828 -14.59 26.19 -2.62
N GLY A 829 -14.24 24.96 -2.23
CA GLY A 829 -13.62 23.98 -3.13
C GLY A 829 -14.55 23.53 -4.27
N ASN A 830 -15.85 23.39 -3.99
CA ASN A 830 -16.85 23.02 -5.00
C ASN A 830 -17.36 24.22 -5.80
N ALA A 831 -17.25 25.46 -5.28
CA ALA A 831 -17.71 26.67 -5.96
C ALA A 831 -17.03 26.85 -7.33
N GLY A 832 -15.73 26.59 -7.43
CA GLY A 832 -15.00 26.66 -8.70
C GLY A 832 -15.50 25.66 -9.75
N VAL A 833 -15.79 24.43 -9.31
CA VAL A 833 -16.30 23.35 -10.18
C VAL A 833 -17.72 23.64 -10.68
N SER A 834 -18.57 24.11 -9.77
CA SER A 834 -20.01 24.25 -10.02
C SER A 834 -20.36 25.60 -10.66
N LEU A 835 -19.92 26.71 -10.07
CA LEU A 835 -20.29 28.07 -10.49
C LEU A 835 -19.42 28.56 -11.66
N GLY A 836 -18.25 27.94 -11.85
CA GLY A 836 -17.36 28.21 -12.98
C GLY A 836 -16.90 29.65 -13.06
N LEU A 837 -16.90 30.20 -14.28
CA LEU A 837 -16.28 31.49 -14.58
C LEU A 837 -16.86 32.66 -13.77
N GLN A 838 -18.18 32.68 -13.53
CA GLN A 838 -18.86 33.77 -12.82
C GLN A 838 -18.37 33.92 -11.38
N PHE A 839 -17.94 32.83 -10.75
CA PHE A 839 -17.33 32.87 -9.42
C PHE A 839 -15.92 33.47 -9.50
N TYR A 840 -15.07 32.98 -10.41
CA TYR A 840 -13.70 33.48 -10.56
C TYR A 840 -13.59 34.93 -11.05
N GLN A 841 -14.57 35.44 -11.80
CA GLN A 841 -14.62 36.83 -12.26
C GLN A 841 -15.16 37.82 -11.22
N HIS A 842 -15.50 37.36 -10.01
CA HIS A 842 -15.98 38.27 -8.98
C HIS A 842 -14.89 39.32 -8.63
N PRO A 843 -15.18 40.65 -8.70
CA PRO A 843 -14.16 41.71 -8.70
C PRO A 843 -13.20 41.77 -7.49
N HIS A 844 -13.59 41.15 -6.37
CA HIS A 844 -12.83 41.14 -5.12
C HIS A 844 -12.60 39.72 -4.57
N LEU A 845 -12.68 38.69 -5.42
CA LEU A 845 -12.56 37.31 -4.96
C LEU A 845 -11.21 37.05 -4.26
N SER A 846 -10.10 37.48 -4.88
CA SER A 846 -8.75 37.33 -4.31
C SER A 846 -8.65 37.96 -2.92
N ASP A 847 -9.15 39.18 -2.78
CA ASP A 847 -9.10 39.94 -1.53
C ASP A 847 -9.93 39.27 -0.44
N TYR A 848 -11.15 38.82 -0.77
CA TYR A 848 -11.99 38.09 0.18
C TYR A 848 -11.37 36.78 0.63
N LEU A 849 -10.74 36.05 -0.29
CA LEU A 849 -10.07 34.79 0.04
C LEU A 849 -8.86 35.02 0.96
N ILE A 850 -8.00 35.99 0.63
CA ILE A 850 -6.79 36.31 1.42
C ILE A 850 -7.18 36.85 2.80
N HIS A 851 -8.12 37.80 2.88
CA HIS A 851 -8.49 38.46 4.13
C HIS A 851 -9.54 37.73 4.97
N SER A 852 -10.03 36.57 4.50
CA SER A 852 -10.99 35.75 5.23
C SER A 852 -10.55 34.30 5.31
N SER A 853 -10.66 33.54 4.22
CA SER A 853 -10.39 32.09 4.20
C SER A 853 -8.94 31.73 4.47
N LEU A 854 -8.00 32.61 4.14
CA LEU A 854 -6.56 32.46 4.37
C LEU A 854 -6.04 33.47 5.39
N ALA A 855 -6.92 34.12 6.15
CA ALA A 855 -6.51 35.00 7.23
C ALA A 855 -6.02 34.17 8.43
N ASN A 856 -5.04 34.70 9.17
CA ASN A 856 -4.58 34.14 10.45
C ASN A 856 -4.11 32.67 10.39
N LEU A 857 -3.59 32.20 9.25
CA LEU A 857 -3.15 30.81 9.11
C LEU A 857 -2.05 30.42 10.11
N HIS A 858 -1.24 31.36 10.59
CA HIS A 858 -0.20 31.11 11.60
C HIS A 858 -0.77 30.62 12.95
N LEU A 859 -2.05 30.86 13.24
CA LEU A 859 -2.70 30.45 14.51
C LEU A 859 -3.30 29.04 14.44
N ILE A 860 -3.71 28.58 13.25
CA ILE A 860 -4.43 27.31 13.12
C ILE A 860 -3.46 26.12 13.16
N PRO A 861 -3.86 24.96 13.73
CA PRO A 861 -3.01 23.77 13.80
C PRO A 861 -2.97 22.98 12.49
N ASP A 862 -2.00 22.07 12.37
CA ASP A 862 -1.73 21.32 11.12
C ASP A 862 -2.95 20.51 10.64
N TYR A 863 -3.70 19.89 11.55
CA TYR A 863 -4.91 19.12 11.20
C TYR A 863 -6.07 20.00 10.67
N ARG A 864 -6.10 21.30 10.95
CA ARG A 864 -7.06 22.25 10.34
C ARG A 864 -6.55 22.82 9.02
N LEU A 865 -5.25 23.04 8.91
CA LEU A 865 -4.64 23.51 7.67
C LEU A 865 -4.74 22.47 6.55
N ARG A 866 -4.66 21.18 6.88
CA ARG A 866 -4.78 20.08 5.91
C ARG A 866 -6.06 20.14 5.05
N PRO A 867 -7.28 20.22 5.61
CA PRO A 867 -8.50 20.43 4.84
C PRO A 867 -8.48 21.69 3.95
N ILE A 868 -7.87 22.79 4.38
CA ILE A 868 -7.77 24.02 3.56
C ILE A 868 -6.98 23.74 2.28
N ILE A 869 -5.86 23.01 2.39
CA ILE A 869 -5.04 22.62 1.24
C ILE A 869 -5.78 21.60 0.36
N ARG A 870 -6.23 20.48 0.95
CA ARG A 870 -6.77 19.33 0.23
C ARG A 870 -8.16 19.59 -0.36
N THR A 871 -9.05 20.15 0.44
CA THR A 871 -10.48 20.25 0.15
C THR A 871 -10.85 21.54 -0.55
N PHE A 872 -10.16 22.64 -0.26
CA PHE A 872 -10.41 23.93 -0.89
C PHE A 872 -9.40 24.25 -1.99
N LEU A 873 -8.12 24.47 -1.65
CA LEU A 873 -7.16 25.05 -2.58
C LEU A 873 -6.85 24.16 -3.77
N LYS A 874 -6.71 22.84 -3.55
CA LYS A 874 -6.44 21.89 -4.63
C LYS A 874 -7.53 21.88 -5.72
N PRO A 875 -8.83 21.66 -5.43
CA PRO A 875 -9.86 21.75 -6.46
C PRO A 875 -10.05 23.18 -6.99
N PHE A 876 -9.89 24.21 -6.15
CA PHE A 876 -9.99 25.60 -6.58
C PHE A 876 -8.94 25.98 -7.63
N VAL A 877 -7.71 25.49 -7.51
CA VAL A 877 -6.66 25.67 -8.54
C VAL A 877 -6.97 24.83 -9.78
N GLN A 878 -7.35 23.56 -9.59
CA GLN A 878 -7.60 22.62 -10.70
C GLN A 878 -8.70 23.09 -11.67
N TRP A 879 -9.72 23.78 -11.15
CA TRP A 879 -10.88 24.23 -11.92
C TRP A 879 -10.85 25.72 -12.31
N CYS A 880 -9.79 26.44 -11.99
CA CYS A 880 -9.66 27.84 -12.39
C CYS A 880 -9.41 27.98 -13.90
N PRO A 881 -10.18 28.79 -14.63
CA PRO A 881 -9.95 29.07 -16.04
C PRO A 881 -8.62 29.84 -16.27
N PRO A 882 -7.89 29.61 -17.37
CA PRO A 882 -6.61 30.28 -17.64
C PRO A 882 -6.65 31.81 -17.59
N GLN A 883 -7.73 32.40 -18.09
CA GLN A 883 -7.96 33.85 -18.06
C GLN A 883 -8.03 34.45 -16.64
N CYS A 884 -8.28 33.64 -15.61
CA CYS A 884 -8.35 34.06 -14.22
C CYS A 884 -7.05 33.78 -13.44
N TYR A 885 -6.03 33.16 -14.05
CA TYR A 885 -4.77 32.83 -13.36
C TYR A 885 -4.08 34.06 -12.80
N GLN A 886 -3.97 35.12 -13.59
CA GLN A 886 -3.28 36.33 -13.16
C GLN A 886 -4.06 37.11 -12.08
N ALA A 887 -5.38 37.24 -12.26
CA ALA A 887 -6.21 38.03 -11.35
C ALA A 887 -6.51 37.32 -10.02
N VAL A 888 -6.58 35.98 -10.01
CA VAL A 888 -7.04 35.21 -8.85
C VAL A 888 -5.95 34.32 -8.27
N LEU A 889 -5.35 33.42 -9.07
CA LEU A 889 -4.42 32.41 -8.54
C LEU A 889 -3.07 32.99 -8.14
N LEU A 890 -2.49 33.89 -8.95
CA LEU A 890 -1.19 34.49 -8.63
C LEU A 890 -1.18 35.21 -7.27
N PRO A 891 -2.15 36.10 -6.95
CA PRO A 891 -2.21 36.73 -5.62
C PRO A 891 -2.33 35.73 -4.47
N ILE A 892 -3.17 34.69 -4.64
CA ILE A 892 -3.39 33.66 -3.62
C ILE A 892 -2.12 32.84 -3.39
N LEU A 893 -1.45 32.39 -4.45
CA LEU A 893 -0.22 31.62 -4.37
C LEU A 893 0.94 32.47 -3.81
N ASN A 894 0.98 33.77 -4.13
CA ASN A 894 1.95 34.71 -3.56
C ASN A 894 1.78 34.89 -2.05
N HIS A 895 0.55 34.77 -1.53
CA HIS A 895 0.31 34.75 -0.09
C HIS A 895 0.62 33.38 0.54
N LEU A 896 0.19 32.30 -0.11
CA LEU A 896 0.25 30.93 0.45
C LEU A 896 1.64 30.31 0.42
N CYS A 897 2.35 30.36 -0.71
CA CYS A 897 3.57 29.60 -0.91
C CYS A 897 4.72 30.01 0.05
N PRO A 898 4.99 31.30 0.29
CA PRO A 898 5.98 31.73 1.27
C PRO A 898 5.63 31.27 2.69
N TYR A 899 4.36 31.40 3.07
CA TYR A 899 3.86 30.97 4.37
C TYR A 899 4.04 29.45 4.58
N MET A 900 3.69 28.63 3.59
CA MET A 900 3.85 27.17 3.69
C MET A 900 5.32 26.76 3.78
N LEU A 901 6.21 27.44 3.05
CA LEU A 901 7.65 27.22 3.16
C LEU A 901 8.14 27.48 4.59
N GLU A 902 7.76 28.62 5.18
CA GLU A 902 8.13 28.99 6.54
C GLU A 902 7.58 27.98 7.56
N ARG A 903 6.27 27.71 7.53
CA ARG A 903 5.61 26.79 8.46
C ARG A 903 6.21 25.40 8.42
N LEU A 904 6.36 24.80 7.24
CA LEU A 904 6.91 23.45 7.10
C LEU A 904 8.39 23.42 7.51
N SER A 905 9.17 24.44 7.15
CA SER A 905 10.59 24.52 7.57
C SER A 905 10.74 24.58 9.09
N THR A 906 9.93 25.39 9.75
CA THR A 906 9.95 25.53 11.22
C THR A 906 9.52 24.24 11.90
N ARG A 907 8.43 23.61 11.45
CA ARG A 907 7.91 22.37 12.05
C ARG A 907 8.87 21.19 11.84
N TRP A 908 9.45 21.04 10.64
CA TRP A 908 10.45 20.00 10.39
C TRP A 908 11.77 20.25 11.13
N GLY A 909 12.17 21.52 11.28
CA GLY A 909 13.31 21.91 12.09
C GLY A 909 13.12 21.57 13.58
N HIS A 910 11.93 21.84 14.12
CA HIS A 910 11.58 21.46 15.49
C HIS A 910 11.62 19.95 15.70
N LEU A 911 10.98 19.19 14.82
CA LEU A 911 11.00 17.72 14.89
C LEU A 911 12.42 17.16 14.80
N THR A 912 13.25 17.70 13.90
CA THR A 912 14.66 17.30 13.79
C THR A 912 15.42 17.60 15.08
N SER A 913 15.19 18.77 15.69
CA SER A 913 15.86 19.13 16.94
C SER A 913 15.46 18.23 18.12
N LEU A 914 14.20 17.78 18.19
CA LEU A 914 13.72 16.83 19.21
C LEU A 914 14.40 15.47 19.07
N ILE A 915 14.51 14.99 17.83
CA ILE A 915 15.20 13.72 17.53
C ILE A 915 16.69 13.80 17.90
N GLU A 916 17.34 14.94 17.62
CA GLU A 916 18.77 15.14 17.90
C GLU A 916 19.08 15.37 19.38
N SER A 917 18.22 16.05 20.13
CA SER A 917 18.48 16.40 21.53
C SER A 917 18.30 15.21 22.48
N GLY A 918 17.50 14.20 22.11
CA GLY A 918 17.16 13.06 22.97
C GLY A 918 16.48 13.46 24.29
N SER A 919 16.08 14.73 24.41
CA SER A 919 15.42 15.30 25.57
C SER A 919 13.92 15.04 25.42
N TYR A 920 13.53 13.80 25.68
CA TYR A 920 12.13 13.46 25.87
C TYR A 920 11.68 14.19 27.15
N GLU A 921 10.91 15.27 27.00
CA GLU A 921 10.24 15.87 28.16
C GLU A 921 9.29 14.80 28.72
N GLU A 922 9.51 14.37 29.97
CA GLU A 922 8.75 13.30 30.65
C GLU A 922 7.23 13.51 30.69
N GLU A 923 6.74 14.71 30.32
CA GLU A 923 5.32 15.07 30.30
C GLU A 923 4.64 14.94 28.92
N ASN A 924 5.38 14.74 27.82
CA ASN A 924 4.79 14.44 26.51
C ASN A 924 4.72 12.93 26.30
N THR A 925 3.52 12.34 26.44
CA THR A 925 3.29 10.92 26.15
C THR A 925 3.69 10.61 24.70
N ASP A 926 4.45 9.55 24.46
CA ASP A 926 4.92 9.08 23.13
C ASP A 926 3.86 9.18 22.00
N THR A 927 2.59 8.98 22.35
CA THR A 927 1.45 9.09 21.42
C THR A 927 1.22 10.49 20.84
N GLN A 928 1.53 11.55 21.59
CA GLN A 928 1.37 12.94 21.17
C GLN A 928 2.47 13.36 20.21
N GLU A 929 3.71 12.96 20.48
CA GLU A 929 4.85 13.18 19.57
C GLU A 929 4.62 12.46 18.23
N MET A 930 4.22 11.18 18.28
CA MET A 930 3.88 10.41 17.09
C MET A 930 2.73 11.06 16.30
N LEU A 931 1.72 11.60 16.99
CA LEU A 931 0.64 12.33 16.34
C LEU A 931 1.16 13.57 15.60
N GLU A 932 2.05 14.34 16.21
CA GLU A 932 2.63 15.53 15.59
C GLU A 932 3.51 15.20 14.37
N ASP A 933 4.34 14.17 14.47
CA ASP A 933 5.15 13.64 13.34
C ASP A 933 4.25 13.17 12.18
N LEU A 934 3.17 12.44 12.47
CA LEU A 934 2.24 12.01 11.44
C LEU A 934 1.50 13.20 10.79
N LEU A 935 1.05 14.18 11.59
CA LEU A 935 0.36 15.36 11.10
C LEU A 935 1.23 16.21 10.15
N ILE A 936 2.50 16.44 10.50
CA ILE A 936 3.43 17.20 9.63
C ILE A 936 3.72 16.44 8.33
N ARG A 937 3.89 15.11 8.37
CA ARG A 937 4.05 14.27 7.17
C ARG A 937 2.83 14.37 6.26
N MET A 938 1.63 14.21 6.83
CA MET A 938 0.40 14.32 6.05
C MET A 938 0.26 15.71 5.44
N LEU A 939 0.49 16.79 6.20
CA LEU A 939 0.44 18.16 5.67
C LEU A 939 1.46 18.39 4.55
N THR A 940 2.68 17.90 4.71
CA THR A 940 3.74 17.98 3.69
C THR A 940 3.29 17.30 2.40
N ARG A 941 2.74 16.08 2.48
CA ARG A 941 2.25 15.32 1.31
C ARG A 941 1.09 16.03 0.61
N GLU A 942 0.13 16.59 1.35
CA GLU A 942 -0.99 17.34 0.77
C GLU A 942 -0.50 18.61 0.05
N TYR A 943 0.49 19.31 0.62
CA TYR A 943 1.06 20.50 -0.02
C TYR A 943 1.86 20.15 -1.28
N VAL A 944 2.63 19.06 -1.27
CA VAL A 944 3.32 18.54 -2.47
C VAL A 944 2.30 18.18 -3.56
N ASP A 945 1.17 17.55 -3.18
CA ASP A 945 0.11 17.23 -4.13
C ASP A 945 -0.57 18.50 -4.70
N LEU A 946 -0.71 19.57 -3.91
CA LEU A 946 -1.15 20.88 -4.40
C LEU A 946 -0.13 21.48 -5.39
N LEU A 947 1.16 21.48 -5.05
CA LEU A 947 2.22 21.99 -5.93
C LEU A 947 2.29 21.21 -7.25
N LYS A 948 2.05 19.90 -7.21
CA LYS A 948 1.93 19.09 -8.43
C LYS A 948 0.80 19.58 -9.34
N VAL A 949 -0.37 19.88 -8.77
CA VAL A 949 -1.51 20.43 -9.52
C VAL A 949 -1.19 21.82 -10.08
N VAL A 950 -0.51 22.68 -9.31
CA VAL A 950 -0.10 24.04 -9.74
C VAL A 950 0.91 23.97 -10.90
N LEU A 951 1.90 23.08 -10.82
CA LEU A 951 3.04 23.06 -11.74
C LEU A 951 2.79 22.23 -12.99
N ILE A 952 2.27 21.00 -12.84
CA ILE A 952 2.14 20.02 -13.92
C ILE A 952 0.70 19.97 -14.45
N GLY A 953 -0.28 20.33 -13.61
CA GLY A 953 -1.70 20.14 -13.89
C GLY A 953 -2.22 18.78 -13.38
N GLY A 954 -3.52 18.72 -13.10
CA GLY A 954 -4.22 17.49 -12.74
C GLY A 954 -5.17 17.04 -13.87
N PRO A 955 -5.51 15.75 -13.97
CA PRO A 955 -6.56 15.31 -14.87
C PRO A 955 -7.85 16.10 -14.60
N ARG A 956 -8.40 16.78 -15.61
CA ARG A 956 -9.74 17.41 -15.55
C ARG A 956 -10.82 16.32 -15.64
N GLY A 957 -10.77 15.36 -14.72
CA GLY A 957 -11.76 14.32 -14.53
C GLY A 957 -12.54 14.62 -13.26
N GLY A 958 -13.86 14.54 -13.34
CA GLY A 958 -14.77 14.90 -12.26
C GLY A 958 -14.45 14.20 -10.94
N TRP A 959 -15.00 14.75 -9.86
CA TRP A 959 -15.11 14.09 -8.56
C TRP A 959 -15.74 12.71 -8.76
N GLN A 960 -14.95 11.68 -9.05
CA GLN A 960 -15.41 10.30 -8.91
C GLN A 960 -15.69 10.13 -7.42
N ASP A 961 -16.94 9.76 -7.10
CA ASP A 961 -17.54 9.66 -5.77
C ASP A 961 -16.64 8.98 -4.72
N ASN A 962 -15.68 9.72 -4.16
CA ASN A 962 -15.02 9.41 -2.88
C ASN A 962 -15.80 10.05 -1.72
N ALA A 963 -17.08 10.34 -1.94
CA ALA A 963 -17.98 10.96 -0.97
C ALA A 963 -18.74 9.94 -0.10
N ASP A 964 -18.28 8.70 -0.03
CA ASP A 964 -18.65 7.79 1.05
C ASP A 964 -17.63 7.95 2.18
N GLY A 965 -18.07 8.59 3.25
CA GLY A 965 -17.28 8.77 4.46
C GLY A 965 -16.93 7.43 5.13
N MET A 966 -15.72 7.41 5.69
CA MET A 966 -15.21 6.52 6.74
C MET A 966 -14.63 5.13 6.40
N GLU A 967 -14.52 4.66 5.15
CA GLU A 967 -13.88 3.33 4.90
C GLU A 967 -12.74 3.28 3.85
N ALA A 968 -12.29 4.39 3.27
CA ALA A 968 -11.35 4.34 2.13
C ALA A 968 -10.01 5.12 2.33
N GLU A 969 -9.36 5.03 3.50
CA GLU A 969 -7.99 5.56 3.69
C GLU A 969 -6.87 4.50 3.69
N MET A 970 -7.15 3.22 3.40
CA MET A 970 -6.11 2.15 3.40
C MET A 970 -5.73 1.55 2.05
N GLU A 971 -6.25 2.05 0.93
CA GLU A 971 -5.76 1.65 -0.38
C GLU A 971 -5.12 2.84 -1.08
N VAL A 972 -3.79 2.87 -1.11
CA VAL A 972 -3.05 3.56 -2.15
C VAL A 972 -3.13 2.64 -3.37
N PRO A 973 -3.93 2.95 -4.41
CA PRO A 973 -3.82 2.19 -5.65
C PRO A 973 -2.43 2.52 -6.19
N MET A 974 -1.59 1.52 -6.36
CA MET A 974 -0.35 1.66 -7.13
C MET A 974 -0.73 2.33 -8.44
N PRO A 975 -0.21 3.53 -8.77
CA PRO A 975 -0.51 4.15 -10.03
C PRO A 975 -0.01 3.21 -11.12
N THR A 976 -0.93 2.64 -11.91
CA THR A 976 -0.57 2.09 -13.21
C THR A 976 0.05 3.24 -13.98
N VAL A 977 1.38 3.21 -14.09
CA VAL A 977 2.20 4.18 -14.80
C VAL A 977 1.88 4.06 -16.29
N THR A 978 0.79 4.68 -16.74
CA THR A 978 0.69 5.11 -18.13
C THR A 978 1.59 6.33 -18.25
N SER A 979 2.74 6.13 -18.90
CA SER A 979 3.79 7.12 -19.11
C SER A 979 3.34 8.26 -20.05
N ALA A 980 2.40 9.08 -19.61
CA ALA A 980 2.28 10.43 -20.15
C ALA A 980 3.46 11.22 -19.57
N GLN A 981 4.34 11.76 -20.42
CA GLN A 981 5.42 12.63 -19.96
C GLN A 981 4.79 13.84 -19.25
N GLU A 982 4.93 13.90 -17.94
CA GLU A 982 4.45 15.02 -17.11
C GLU A 982 5.16 16.30 -17.58
N THR A 983 4.50 17.23 -18.27
CA THR A 983 5.08 18.53 -18.69
C THR A 983 4.57 19.66 -17.80
N LEU A 984 5.26 20.80 -17.76
CA LEU A 984 4.77 21.96 -17.03
C LEU A 984 3.52 22.55 -17.70
N SER A 985 2.53 22.84 -16.88
CA SER A 985 1.30 23.53 -17.28
C SER A 985 1.53 25.03 -17.53
N GLU A 986 0.59 25.68 -18.21
CA GLU A 986 0.58 27.14 -18.40
C GLU A 986 0.61 27.90 -17.07
N LEU A 987 -0.17 27.45 -16.07
CA LEU A 987 -0.13 27.99 -14.72
C LEU A 987 1.25 27.81 -14.08
N GLY A 988 1.86 26.64 -14.25
CA GLY A 988 3.20 26.34 -13.74
C GLY A 988 4.24 27.31 -14.31
N GLN A 989 4.20 27.59 -15.60
CA GLN A 989 5.10 28.56 -16.25
C GLN A 989 4.88 29.98 -15.71
N LEU A 990 3.62 30.41 -15.58
CA LEU A 990 3.28 31.73 -15.02
C LEU A 990 3.77 31.89 -13.57
N VAL A 991 3.58 30.86 -12.75
CA VAL A 991 3.95 30.87 -11.33
C VAL A 991 5.47 30.87 -11.16
N LEU A 992 6.20 30.07 -11.95
CA LEU A 992 7.66 30.05 -11.91
C LEU A 992 8.28 31.33 -12.51
N GLY A 993 7.54 32.07 -13.34
CA GLY A 993 7.90 33.41 -13.81
C GLY A 993 7.79 34.50 -12.73
N CYS A 994 7.20 34.22 -11.56
CA CYS A 994 7.09 35.16 -10.45
C CYS A 994 8.14 34.85 -9.38
N ASP A 995 9.11 35.75 -9.18
CA ASP A 995 10.30 35.50 -8.33
C ASP A 995 9.95 35.04 -6.91
N THR A 996 9.00 35.69 -6.24
CA THR A 996 8.62 35.38 -4.86
C THR A 996 8.01 33.98 -4.74
N ILE A 997 7.12 33.62 -5.67
CA ILE A 997 6.44 32.33 -5.66
C ILE A 997 7.41 31.23 -6.10
N CYS A 998 8.20 31.48 -7.14
CA CYS A 998 9.24 30.59 -7.64
C CYS A 998 10.22 30.22 -6.52
N GLN A 999 10.77 31.23 -5.81
CA GLN A 999 11.69 31.00 -4.71
C GLN A 999 11.04 30.14 -3.61
N ALA A 1000 9.79 30.43 -3.23
CA ALA A 1000 9.09 29.68 -2.20
C ALA A 1000 8.86 28.21 -2.60
N ILE A 1001 8.39 27.97 -3.83
CA ILE A 1001 8.11 26.62 -4.36
C ILE A 1001 9.39 25.82 -4.52
N VAL A 1002 10.40 26.37 -5.20
CA VAL A 1002 11.68 25.70 -5.45
C VAL A 1002 12.36 25.34 -4.13
N THR A 1003 12.44 26.28 -3.19
CA THR A 1003 13.03 26.02 -1.87
C THR A 1003 12.27 24.92 -1.13
N THR A 1004 10.93 24.95 -1.17
CA THR A 1004 10.12 23.89 -0.52
C THR A 1004 10.43 22.54 -1.17
N LEU A 1005 10.35 22.43 -2.49
CA LEU A 1005 10.53 21.18 -3.20
C LEU A 1005 11.93 20.58 -2.98
N LEU A 1006 12.97 21.42 -2.92
CA LEU A 1006 14.33 20.98 -2.60
C LEU A 1006 14.44 20.49 -1.15
N LYS A 1007 13.79 21.15 -0.19
CA LYS A 1007 13.76 20.70 1.22
C LYS A 1007 13.00 19.38 1.41
N VAL A 1008 11.89 19.20 0.70
CA VAL A 1008 11.09 17.95 0.73
C VAL A 1008 11.91 16.72 0.32
N LEU A 1009 12.96 16.89 -0.50
CA LEU A 1009 13.83 15.76 -0.88
C LEU A 1009 14.57 15.14 0.31
N TRP A 1010 14.77 15.87 1.40
CA TRP A 1010 15.57 15.43 2.55
C TRP A 1010 14.90 15.60 3.91
N TRP A 1011 13.71 16.23 4.00
CA TRP A 1011 12.88 16.07 5.20
C TRP A 1011 12.59 14.59 5.46
N GLN A 1012 12.44 14.18 6.71
CA GLN A 1012 12.39 12.78 7.13
C GLN A 1012 11.09 12.03 6.71
N ASP A 1013 10.50 12.32 5.54
CA ASP A 1013 9.34 11.66 4.94
C ASP A 1013 9.65 11.08 3.54
N SER A 1014 9.98 9.78 3.51
CA SER A 1014 10.29 9.05 2.28
C SER A 1014 9.13 9.00 1.27
N GLY A 1015 7.88 9.14 1.73
CA GLY A 1015 6.70 9.20 0.87
C GLY A 1015 6.56 10.55 0.17
N ALA A 1016 6.82 11.65 0.88
CA ALA A 1016 6.83 12.99 0.31
C ALA A 1016 8.00 13.18 -0.68
N CYS A 1017 9.18 12.67 -0.35
CA CYS A 1017 10.34 12.67 -1.25
C CYS A 1017 10.03 11.95 -2.57
N LEU A 1018 9.52 10.71 -2.51
CA LEU A 1018 9.20 9.94 -3.72
C LEU A 1018 8.17 10.65 -4.61
N LYS A 1019 7.16 11.28 -4.01
CA LYS A 1019 6.14 12.06 -4.74
C LYS A 1019 6.71 13.33 -5.40
N SER A 1020 7.69 13.99 -4.78
CA SER A 1020 8.23 15.27 -5.23
C SER A 1020 9.31 15.14 -6.31
N VAL A 1021 10.05 14.03 -6.37
CA VAL A 1021 11.18 13.83 -7.30
C VAL A 1021 10.80 14.12 -8.77
N GLY A 1022 9.65 13.62 -9.22
CA GLY A 1022 9.17 13.88 -10.58
C GLY A 1022 8.90 15.37 -10.83
N VAL A 1023 8.26 16.04 -9.87
CA VAL A 1023 7.94 17.47 -9.93
C VAL A 1023 9.21 18.32 -9.93
N VAL A 1024 10.18 18.01 -9.06
CA VAL A 1024 11.48 18.69 -9.02
C VAL A 1024 12.18 18.58 -10.38
N GLY A 1025 12.20 17.40 -10.99
CA GLY A 1025 12.80 17.20 -12.31
C GLY A 1025 12.23 18.12 -13.38
N GLN A 1026 10.91 18.35 -13.39
CA GLN A 1026 10.25 19.24 -14.35
C GLN A 1026 10.56 20.72 -14.09
N VAL A 1027 10.55 21.14 -12.81
CA VAL A 1027 10.90 22.52 -12.43
C VAL A 1027 12.34 22.84 -12.80
N LEU A 1028 13.29 21.92 -12.52
CA LEU A 1028 14.70 22.12 -12.86
C LEU A 1028 14.93 22.24 -14.38
N ARG A 1029 14.24 21.44 -15.20
CA ARG A 1029 14.32 21.54 -16.68
C ARG A 1029 13.90 22.92 -17.17
N TRP A 1030 12.83 23.47 -16.61
CA TRP A 1030 12.33 24.78 -16.99
C TRP A 1030 13.26 25.91 -16.58
N LEU A 1031 13.80 25.86 -15.36
CA LEU A 1031 14.77 26.85 -14.88
C LEU A 1031 16.04 26.91 -15.76
N VAL A 1032 16.46 25.77 -16.32
CA VAL A 1032 17.57 25.71 -17.30
C VAL A 1032 17.16 26.28 -18.65
N GLY A 1033 15.95 25.97 -19.14
CA GLY A 1033 15.48 26.33 -20.48
C GLY A 1033 15.18 27.83 -20.65
N GLU A 1034 14.59 28.48 -19.65
CA GLU A 1034 14.14 29.88 -19.72
C GLU A 1034 15.22 30.90 -19.31
N GLY A 1035 16.43 30.46 -18.96
CA GLY A 1035 17.56 31.37 -18.71
C GLY A 1035 17.34 32.36 -17.55
N GLN A 1036 16.55 32.00 -16.52
CA GLN A 1036 16.52 32.77 -15.29
C GLN A 1036 17.94 32.84 -14.69
N HIS A 1037 18.31 33.98 -14.08
CA HIS A 1037 19.63 34.21 -13.46
C HIS A 1037 19.87 33.29 -12.25
N LEU A 1038 20.03 32.00 -12.48
CA LEU A 1038 20.49 31.04 -11.49
C LEU A 1038 21.94 31.39 -11.14
N SER A 1039 22.17 31.73 -9.88
CA SER A 1039 23.54 31.90 -9.40
C SER A 1039 24.26 30.55 -9.37
N PRO A 1040 25.59 30.52 -9.56
CA PRO A 1040 26.37 29.31 -9.37
C PRO A 1040 26.10 28.64 -8.01
N GLU A 1041 25.90 29.44 -6.95
CA GLU A 1041 25.58 28.93 -5.61
C GLU A 1041 24.19 28.27 -5.57
N ALA A 1042 23.18 28.78 -6.26
CA ALA A 1042 21.86 28.14 -6.33
C ALA A 1042 21.93 26.74 -6.95
N VAL A 1043 22.68 26.58 -8.04
CA VAL A 1043 22.89 25.28 -8.71
C VAL A 1043 23.63 24.31 -7.79
N ARG A 1044 24.60 24.81 -7.01
CA ARG A 1044 25.27 24.01 -5.97
C ARG A 1044 24.27 23.53 -4.91
N GLN A 1045 23.39 24.39 -4.41
CA GLN A 1045 22.37 24.03 -3.42
C GLN A 1045 21.36 22.99 -3.97
N VAL A 1046 20.97 23.10 -5.25
CA VAL A 1046 20.12 22.08 -5.90
C VAL A 1046 20.79 20.70 -5.87
N MET A 1047 22.06 20.63 -6.27
CA MET A 1047 22.79 19.36 -6.28
C MET A 1047 22.96 18.82 -4.86
N LEU A 1048 23.30 19.67 -3.89
CA LEU A 1048 23.41 19.28 -2.48
C LEU A 1048 22.08 18.76 -1.92
N ALA A 1049 20.94 19.38 -2.24
CA ALA A 1049 19.63 18.92 -1.78
C ALA A 1049 19.30 17.50 -2.30
N VAL A 1050 19.62 17.20 -3.56
CA VAL A 1050 19.43 15.84 -4.11
C VAL A 1050 20.35 14.83 -3.42
N LEU A 1051 21.61 15.19 -3.18
CA LEU A 1051 22.58 14.35 -2.48
C LEU A 1051 22.21 14.13 -1.01
N GLN A 1052 21.67 15.16 -0.33
CA GLN A 1052 21.14 15.08 1.02
C GLN A 1052 19.90 14.18 1.08
N GLY A 1053 19.04 14.23 0.05
CA GLY A 1053 17.93 13.28 -0.09
C GLY A 1053 18.43 11.83 -0.24
N LEU A 1054 19.50 11.60 -1.00
CA LEU A 1054 20.15 10.28 -1.10
C LEU A 1054 20.74 9.86 0.25
N ASN A 1055 21.29 10.79 1.02
CA ASN A 1055 21.80 10.53 2.36
C ASN A 1055 20.70 10.19 3.37
N THR A 1056 19.54 10.84 3.25
CA THR A 1056 18.43 10.64 4.19
C THR A 1056 17.62 9.38 3.86
N HIS A 1057 17.29 9.16 2.59
CA HIS A 1057 16.36 8.11 2.15
C HIS A 1057 17.00 6.99 1.33
N GLY A 1058 18.32 7.01 1.15
CA GLY A 1058 19.06 6.05 0.33
C GLY A 1058 18.89 4.59 0.74
N GLN A 1059 18.46 4.34 1.98
CA GLN A 1059 18.12 3.01 2.51
C GLN A 1059 16.88 2.38 1.84
N HIS A 1060 16.02 3.19 1.22
CA HIS A 1060 14.81 2.73 0.53
C HIS A 1060 15.05 2.64 -0.98
N ASP A 1061 15.00 1.45 -1.56
CA ASP A 1061 15.31 1.21 -2.98
C ASP A 1061 14.55 2.11 -3.97
N ALA A 1062 13.26 2.35 -3.72
CA ALA A 1062 12.44 3.23 -4.56
C ALA A 1062 12.96 4.67 -4.56
N ASN A 1063 13.27 5.21 -3.38
CA ASN A 1063 13.82 6.56 -3.22
C ASN A 1063 15.23 6.64 -3.79
N GLN A 1064 16.10 5.68 -3.47
CA GLN A 1064 17.45 5.60 -4.03
C GLN A 1064 17.41 5.63 -5.56
N SER A 1065 16.56 4.80 -6.16
CA SER A 1065 16.41 4.73 -7.62
C SER A 1065 15.90 6.06 -8.21
N ALA A 1066 14.89 6.68 -7.60
CA ALA A 1066 14.32 7.94 -8.08
C ALA A 1066 15.33 9.09 -7.96
N LEU A 1067 15.97 9.24 -6.79
CA LEU A 1067 16.95 10.29 -6.50
C LEU A 1067 18.25 10.13 -7.30
N LEU A 1068 18.73 8.91 -7.55
CA LEU A 1068 19.86 8.69 -8.46
C LEU A 1068 19.56 9.15 -9.88
N SER A 1069 18.32 8.92 -10.34
CA SER A 1069 17.89 9.36 -11.67
C SER A 1069 17.77 10.88 -11.73
N LEU A 1070 17.23 11.50 -10.67
CA LEU A 1070 17.17 12.95 -10.54
C LEU A 1070 18.57 13.58 -10.47
N GLY A 1071 19.47 13.04 -9.66
CA GLY A 1071 20.85 13.55 -9.51
C GLY A 1071 21.66 13.46 -10.80
N LEU A 1072 21.53 12.35 -11.53
CA LEU A 1072 22.12 12.21 -12.86
C LEU A 1072 21.55 13.26 -13.84
N ALA A 1073 20.23 13.40 -13.90
CA ALA A 1073 19.58 14.37 -14.78
C ALA A 1073 19.99 15.81 -14.41
N THR A 1074 20.01 16.16 -13.12
CA THR A 1074 20.46 17.46 -12.62
C THR A 1074 21.90 17.74 -13.08
N TYR A 1075 22.81 16.78 -12.91
CA TYR A 1075 24.19 16.96 -13.37
C TYR A 1075 24.27 17.17 -14.88
N GLU A 1076 23.62 16.33 -15.69
CA GLU A 1076 23.62 16.46 -17.16
C GLU A 1076 23.03 17.81 -17.63
N MET A 1077 21.97 18.29 -16.99
CA MET A 1077 21.30 19.54 -17.36
C MET A 1077 22.12 20.79 -17.02
N PHE A 1078 22.69 20.85 -15.82
CA PHE A 1078 23.38 22.06 -15.34
C PHE A 1078 24.86 22.12 -15.69
N ARG A 1079 25.55 20.97 -15.82
CA ARG A 1079 27.00 20.91 -16.04
C ARG A 1079 27.53 21.69 -17.27
N PRO A 1080 26.83 21.75 -18.42
CA PRO A 1080 27.28 22.53 -19.57
C PRO A 1080 27.31 24.05 -19.31
N HIS A 1081 26.43 24.54 -18.42
CA HIS A 1081 26.25 25.96 -18.14
C HIS A 1081 26.95 26.40 -16.84
N PHE A 1082 27.10 25.48 -15.87
CA PHE A 1082 27.60 25.76 -14.52
C PHE A 1082 28.74 24.80 -14.15
N PRO A 1083 30.01 25.16 -14.43
CA PRO A 1083 31.15 24.27 -14.17
C PRO A 1083 31.37 23.98 -12.68
N ASN A 1084 30.93 24.87 -11.79
CA ASN A 1084 31.06 24.72 -10.34
C ASN A 1084 30.28 23.53 -9.75
N ILE A 1085 29.29 22.97 -10.47
CA ILE A 1085 28.60 21.75 -10.03
C ILE A 1085 29.58 20.56 -9.92
N ARG A 1086 30.69 20.59 -10.65
CA ARG A 1086 31.79 19.62 -10.53
C ARG A 1086 32.42 19.63 -9.15
N GLU A 1087 32.56 20.79 -8.53
CA GLU A 1087 33.16 20.94 -7.19
C GLU A 1087 32.32 20.26 -6.11
N VAL A 1088 30.99 20.18 -6.31
CA VAL A 1088 30.09 19.46 -5.39
C VAL A 1088 30.41 17.96 -5.36
N LEU A 1089 30.67 17.35 -6.52
CA LEU A 1089 31.07 15.95 -6.60
C LEU A 1089 32.47 15.70 -6.05
N LEU A 1090 33.40 16.64 -6.26
CA LEU A 1090 34.76 16.56 -5.71
C LEU A 1090 34.78 16.72 -4.19
N GLY A 1091 33.78 17.40 -3.61
CA GLY A 1091 33.61 17.54 -2.16
C GLY A 1091 33.08 16.28 -1.46
N LEU A 1092 32.72 15.23 -2.20
CA LEU A 1092 32.23 13.99 -1.63
C LEU A 1092 33.36 13.15 -1.02
N PRO A 1093 33.12 12.46 0.10
CA PRO A 1093 34.11 11.58 0.71
C PRO A 1093 34.49 10.45 -0.26
N GLY A 1094 35.79 10.23 -0.46
CA GLY A 1094 36.30 9.13 -1.29
C GLY A 1094 36.25 9.34 -2.80
N VAL A 1095 35.91 10.54 -3.30
CA VAL A 1095 35.84 10.84 -4.74
C VAL A 1095 37.09 11.61 -5.19
N SER A 1096 37.81 11.09 -6.18
CA SER A 1096 38.98 11.77 -6.78
C SER A 1096 38.63 12.59 -8.03
N ALA A 1097 39.52 13.51 -8.43
CA ALA A 1097 39.36 14.27 -9.67
C ALA A 1097 39.29 13.38 -10.92
N ASP A 1098 40.03 12.26 -10.91
CA ASP A 1098 40.05 11.27 -11.98
C ASP A 1098 38.72 10.51 -12.08
N ASP A 1099 38.07 10.23 -10.95
CA ASP A 1099 36.78 9.53 -10.93
C ASP A 1099 35.67 10.37 -11.55
N VAL A 1100 35.63 11.67 -11.23
CA VAL A 1100 34.69 12.61 -11.83
C VAL A 1100 34.97 12.78 -13.33
N GLN A 1101 36.24 12.85 -13.74
CA GLN A 1101 36.59 12.92 -15.16
C GLN A 1101 36.14 11.66 -15.92
N ARG A 1102 36.39 10.47 -15.39
CA ARG A 1102 35.91 9.20 -16.00
C ARG A 1102 34.39 9.13 -16.11
N PHE A 1103 33.68 9.75 -15.16
CA PHE A 1103 32.23 9.87 -15.23
C PHE A 1103 31.78 10.82 -16.35
N GLU A 1104 32.38 12.01 -16.46
CA GLU A 1104 32.11 12.97 -17.54
C GLU A 1104 32.40 12.35 -18.93
N GLU A 1105 33.49 11.62 -19.08
CA GLU A 1105 33.84 10.91 -20.33
C GLU A 1105 32.78 9.87 -20.71
N LYS A 1106 32.25 9.12 -19.73
CA LYS A 1106 31.17 8.14 -19.96
C LYS A 1106 29.82 8.78 -20.25
N LEU A 1107 29.53 9.96 -19.68
CA LEU A 1107 28.33 10.73 -19.98
C LEU A 1107 28.32 11.22 -21.44
N GLN A 1108 29.49 11.62 -21.94
CA GLN A 1108 29.68 12.17 -23.29
C GLN A 1108 29.82 11.08 -24.36
N SER A 1109 30.10 9.83 -24.01
CA SER A 1109 30.22 8.75 -25.01
C SER A 1109 28.90 8.55 -25.77
N PRO A 1110 28.84 8.87 -27.09
CA PRO A 1110 27.68 8.53 -27.88
C PRO A 1110 27.66 7.01 -28.02
N SER A 1111 26.53 6.36 -27.77
CA SER A 1111 26.39 4.94 -28.09
C SER A 1111 26.51 4.76 -29.61
N GLN A 1112 27.72 4.49 -30.10
CA GLN A 1112 28.00 4.27 -31.52
C GLN A 1112 27.32 3.02 -32.11
N ASN A 1113 26.56 2.27 -31.30
CA ASN A 1113 25.80 1.11 -31.73
C ASN A 1113 24.29 1.43 -31.82
N PRO A 1114 23.70 1.54 -33.02
CA PRO A 1114 22.26 1.78 -33.21
C PRO A 1114 21.37 0.64 -32.68
N ASN A 1115 21.95 -0.52 -32.34
CA ASN A 1115 21.24 -1.69 -31.81
C ASN A 1115 21.08 -1.71 -30.27
N VAL A 1116 21.60 -0.71 -29.53
CA VAL A 1116 21.44 -0.64 -28.06
C VAL A 1116 20.22 0.20 -27.69
N LYS A 1117 19.17 -0.44 -27.15
CA LYS A 1117 17.98 0.26 -26.62
C LYS A 1117 18.40 1.38 -25.64
N ASN A 1118 17.86 2.59 -25.80
CA ASN A 1118 18.14 3.78 -24.96
C ASN A 1118 18.10 3.49 -23.44
N SER A 1119 17.20 2.60 -22.99
CA SER A 1119 17.09 2.20 -21.58
C SER A 1119 18.33 1.52 -21.01
N LYS A 1120 19.13 0.83 -21.83
CA LYS A 1120 20.40 0.24 -21.39
C LYS A 1120 21.47 1.30 -21.17
N VAL A 1121 21.49 2.35 -21.98
CA VAL A 1121 22.45 3.47 -21.86
C VAL A 1121 22.17 4.27 -20.60
N GLU A 1122 20.91 4.62 -20.33
CA GLU A 1122 20.51 5.30 -19.09
C GLU A 1122 20.86 4.48 -17.84
N LYS A 1123 20.66 3.16 -17.90
CA LYS A 1123 21.05 2.27 -16.79
C LYS A 1123 22.55 2.32 -16.52
N ILE A 1124 23.38 2.29 -17.57
CA ILE A 1124 24.84 2.39 -17.43
C ILE A 1124 25.23 3.75 -16.83
N LYS A 1125 24.68 4.86 -17.31
CA LYS A 1125 24.94 6.20 -16.77
C LYS A 1125 24.58 6.29 -15.29
N LYS A 1126 23.41 5.76 -14.92
CA LYS A 1126 22.94 5.71 -13.53
C LYS A 1126 23.85 4.86 -12.64
N ASP A 1127 24.32 3.71 -13.14
CA ASP A 1127 25.24 2.84 -12.40
C ASP A 1127 26.60 3.50 -12.18
N VAL A 1128 27.09 4.29 -13.14
CA VAL A 1128 28.34 5.05 -12.98
C VAL A 1128 28.16 6.19 -11.98
N PHE A 1129 27.06 6.94 -12.06
CA PHE A 1129 26.74 7.98 -11.07
C PHE A 1129 26.59 7.39 -9.66
N LYS A 1130 25.90 6.25 -9.53
CA LYS A 1130 25.73 5.54 -8.25
C LYS A 1130 27.07 5.21 -7.61
N LYS A 1131 28.09 4.84 -8.38
CA LYS A 1131 29.44 4.55 -7.85
C LYS A 1131 30.12 5.79 -7.26
N LEU A 1132 29.90 6.97 -7.82
CA LEU A 1132 30.48 8.21 -7.29
C LEU A 1132 29.85 8.62 -5.96
N VAL A 1133 28.55 8.39 -5.80
CA VAL A 1133 27.79 8.87 -4.63
C VAL A 1133 27.57 7.78 -3.57
N ILE A 1134 28.14 6.58 -3.74
CA ILE A 1134 27.80 5.41 -2.91
C ILE A 1134 28.10 5.62 -1.42
N GLU A 1135 29.15 6.36 -1.10
CA GLU A 1135 29.58 6.62 0.29
C GLU A 1135 28.60 7.52 1.06
N ILE A 1136 27.85 8.36 0.36
CA ILE A 1136 26.87 9.25 0.99
C ILE A 1136 25.45 8.66 1.00
N VAL A 1137 25.19 7.56 0.30
CA VAL A 1137 23.87 6.92 0.28
C VAL A 1137 23.52 6.50 1.69
N GLY A 1138 22.37 6.96 2.17
CA GLY A 1138 21.84 6.66 3.51
C GLY A 1138 21.80 5.16 3.78
N ARG A 1139 22.32 4.77 4.94
CA ARG A 1139 22.29 3.40 5.44
C ARG A 1139 21.42 3.37 6.70
N SER A 1140 20.83 2.21 6.99
CA SER A 1140 20.08 2.05 8.24
C SER A 1140 20.98 2.26 9.47
N VAL A 1141 20.42 2.70 10.60
CA VAL A 1141 21.18 2.94 11.86
C VAL A 1141 21.97 1.70 12.29
N GLY A 1142 21.40 0.51 12.10
CA GLY A 1142 22.08 -0.77 12.37
C GLY A 1142 23.30 -1.07 11.47
N GLN A 1143 23.44 -0.35 10.35
CA GLN A 1143 24.61 -0.42 9.46
C GLN A 1143 25.61 0.72 9.70
N ALA A 1144 25.17 1.88 10.21
CA ALA A 1144 26.01 3.07 10.39
C ALA A 1144 27.11 2.90 11.45
N PHE A 1145 26.85 2.16 12.52
CA PHE A 1145 27.82 1.91 13.61
C PHE A 1145 28.60 0.59 13.44
N LYS A 1146 28.48 -0.07 12.29
CA LYS A 1146 29.19 -1.31 12.02
C LYS A 1146 30.62 -0.99 11.62
N LYS A 1147 31.61 -1.49 12.37
CA LYS A 1147 33.04 -1.39 11.99
C LYS A 1147 33.24 -2.07 10.63
N GLU A 1148 33.79 -1.33 9.67
CA GLU A 1148 34.08 -1.81 8.32
C GLU A 1148 35.12 -2.94 8.35
N VAL A 1149 34.90 -3.93 7.48
CA VAL A 1149 35.65 -5.15 7.34
C VAL A 1149 36.43 -5.07 6.03
N HIS A 1150 37.68 -4.63 6.11
CA HIS A 1150 38.54 -4.56 4.93
C HIS A 1150 38.95 -5.97 4.46
N MET A 1151 38.60 -6.31 3.22
CA MET A 1151 38.96 -7.58 2.58
C MET A 1151 39.85 -7.32 1.37
N ASN A 1152 41.03 -7.94 1.33
CA ASN A 1152 41.91 -7.84 0.18
C ASN A 1152 41.26 -8.52 -1.05
N ASP A 1153 41.28 -7.82 -2.19
CA ASP A 1153 40.88 -8.42 -3.45
C ASP A 1153 41.96 -9.41 -3.91
N LEU A 1154 41.54 -10.66 -4.15
CA LEU A 1154 42.44 -11.72 -4.63
C LEU A 1154 42.53 -11.68 -6.16
N PRO A 1155 43.62 -12.20 -6.76
CA PRO A 1155 43.74 -12.28 -8.21
C PRO A 1155 42.53 -12.99 -8.82
N PRO A 1156 41.88 -12.44 -9.86
CA PRO A 1156 40.69 -13.05 -10.43
C PRO A 1156 41.03 -14.43 -11.02
N MET A 1157 40.35 -15.49 -10.56
CA MET A 1157 40.53 -16.84 -11.11
C MET A 1157 39.99 -16.95 -12.54
N PHE A 1158 38.93 -16.19 -12.83
CA PHE A 1158 38.27 -16.19 -14.12
C PHE A 1158 38.72 -14.95 -14.88
N LYS A 1159 39.42 -15.14 -16.01
CA LYS A 1159 39.67 -14.04 -16.95
C LYS A 1159 38.31 -13.55 -17.42
N ASN A 1160 38.08 -12.23 -17.40
CA ASN A 1160 36.91 -11.63 -18.06
C ASN A 1160 36.81 -12.26 -19.46
N PRO A 1161 35.64 -12.80 -19.87
CA PRO A 1161 35.48 -13.20 -21.26
C PRO A 1161 35.89 -11.98 -22.08
N ARG A 1162 36.87 -12.15 -22.98
CA ARG A 1162 37.14 -11.12 -24.00
C ARG A 1162 35.78 -10.71 -24.56
N PRO A 1163 35.50 -9.41 -24.76
CA PRO A 1163 34.25 -9.00 -25.40
C PRO A 1163 34.09 -9.92 -26.61
N LYS A 1164 32.95 -10.64 -26.67
CA LYS A 1164 32.67 -11.58 -27.76
C LYS A 1164 33.06 -10.84 -29.03
N GLN A 1165 33.99 -11.40 -29.80
CA GLN A 1165 34.16 -10.92 -31.16
C GLN A 1165 32.75 -10.92 -31.78
N PRO A 1166 32.35 -9.84 -32.46
CA PRO A 1166 31.08 -9.81 -33.16
C PRO A 1166 30.94 -11.13 -33.94
N ARG A 1167 29.73 -11.70 -33.96
CA ARG A 1167 29.48 -12.81 -34.88
C ARG A 1167 29.86 -12.30 -36.28
N VAL A 1168 30.34 -13.17 -37.15
CA VAL A 1168 30.69 -12.76 -38.53
C VAL A 1168 29.48 -12.12 -39.24
N ASP A 1169 28.27 -12.39 -38.75
CA ASP A 1169 27.00 -11.76 -39.15
C ASP A 1169 26.83 -10.28 -38.72
N ASP A 1170 27.67 -9.76 -37.82
CA ASP A 1170 27.61 -8.38 -37.28
C ASP A 1170 28.67 -7.44 -37.93
N THR A 1171 29.39 -7.91 -38.96
CA THR A 1171 30.32 -7.08 -39.76
C THR A 1171 29.78 -6.87 -41.18
N ASP A 1172 29.23 -5.70 -41.47
CA ASP A 1172 28.81 -5.24 -42.83
C ASP A 1172 29.98 -5.01 -43.80
N THR A 1173 31.18 -5.49 -43.48
CA THR A 1173 32.29 -5.51 -44.42
C THR A 1173 32.42 -6.91 -44.98
N ASP A 1174 32.14 -7.05 -46.28
CA ASP A 1174 32.39 -8.22 -47.11
C ASP A 1174 33.86 -8.67 -46.94
N ILE A 1175 34.11 -9.56 -45.98
CA ILE A 1175 35.40 -10.20 -45.80
C ILE A 1175 35.47 -11.18 -46.96
N GLY A 1176 36.17 -10.79 -48.04
CA GLY A 1176 36.25 -11.46 -49.35
C GLY A 1176 36.60 -12.95 -49.34
N LEU A 1177 35.71 -13.77 -48.76
CA LEU A 1177 35.70 -15.22 -48.67
C LEU A 1177 35.19 -15.85 -49.97
N CYS A 1178 34.48 -15.07 -50.80
CA CYS A 1178 34.11 -15.47 -52.14
C CYS A 1178 35.31 -15.51 -53.10
N SER A 1179 36.45 -14.90 -52.74
CA SER A 1179 37.69 -14.96 -53.54
C SER A 1179 38.46 -16.29 -53.38
N LEU A 1180 38.07 -17.11 -52.39
CA LEU A 1180 38.72 -18.39 -52.06
C LEU A 1180 38.15 -19.60 -52.84
N PHE A 1181 37.07 -19.43 -53.60
CA PHE A 1181 36.36 -20.53 -54.27
C PHE A 1181 36.09 -20.31 -55.77
N GLY A 1182 36.83 -19.41 -56.43
CA GLY A 1182 36.83 -19.30 -57.90
C GLY A 1182 37.89 -20.22 -58.53
N PRO A 1183 37.64 -20.81 -59.72
CA PRO A 1183 38.57 -21.75 -60.34
C PRO A 1183 39.76 -21.04 -60.99
N ASP A 1184 40.95 -21.61 -60.82
CA ASP A 1184 42.18 -21.18 -61.48
C ASP A 1184 42.06 -21.26 -63.02
N SER A 1185 42.21 -20.13 -63.71
CA SER A 1185 42.77 -20.08 -65.07
C SER A 1185 43.30 -18.69 -65.41
N GLY A 1186 44.51 -18.65 -65.96
CA GLY A 1186 45.34 -17.47 -66.18
C GLY A 1186 44.91 -16.48 -67.27
N ASP A 1187 45.64 -15.37 -67.21
CA ASP A 1187 46.03 -14.44 -68.28
C ASP A 1187 45.00 -13.53 -69.00
N SER A 1188 45.26 -12.23 -68.79
CA SER A 1188 45.30 -11.14 -69.79
C SER A 1188 43.98 -10.52 -70.31
N ASN A 1189 43.88 -9.22 -70.05
CA ASN A 1189 43.25 -8.14 -70.85
C ASN A 1189 42.01 -8.44 -71.70
N GLY A 1190 40.91 -7.72 -71.44
CA GLY A 1190 39.93 -7.45 -72.51
C GLY A 1190 38.58 -6.96 -72.05
N HIS A 1191 38.17 -5.81 -72.57
CA HIS A 1191 36.87 -5.17 -72.40
C HIS A 1191 35.68 -5.94 -73.03
N GLN A 1192 34.48 -5.53 -72.58
CA GLN A 1192 33.17 -5.46 -73.27
C GLN A 1192 32.07 -6.51 -72.99
N VAL A 1193 30.99 -5.98 -72.38
CA VAL A 1193 29.56 -6.00 -72.80
C VAL A 1193 28.72 -7.31 -72.75
N VAL A 1194 27.72 -7.32 -71.82
CA VAL A 1194 26.24 -7.59 -71.91
C VAL A 1194 25.78 -8.61 -73.00
N PRO A 1195 24.84 -9.60 -72.79
CA PRO A 1195 23.48 -9.39 -72.23
C PRO A 1195 22.68 -10.57 -71.56
N THR A 1196 21.61 -10.18 -70.84
CA THR A 1196 20.24 -10.77 -70.74
C THR A 1196 19.89 -12.17 -70.16
N SER A 1197 18.95 -12.11 -69.20
CA SER A 1197 17.74 -12.94 -68.96
C SER A 1197 17.84 -14.38 -68.47
N PHE A 1198 17.62 -14.60 -67.16
CA PHE A 1198 16.31 -15.00 -66.58
C PHE A 1198 16.23 -14.56 -65.12
#